data_AF-B9MLH8-F1
#
_entry.id   AF-B9MLH8-F1
#
_cell.length_a   1.000
_cell.length_b   1.000
_cell.length_c   1.000
_cell.angle_alpha   90.00
_cell.angle_beta   90.00
_cell.angle_gamma   90.00
#
_symmetry.space_group_name_H-M   'P 1'
#
loop_
_entity.id
_entity.type
_entity.pdbx_description
1 polymer ?
#
loop_
_entity_poly.entity_id
_entity_poly.type
_entity_poly.pdbx_seq_one_letter_code
_entity_poly.pdbx_strand_id
1 'polypeptide(L)'
;MNLNIEQKKLSQAKPNGHMLVKGVAGSGKTTVAIYRVVYLLNEYCFAPDDKILMVTFNKTLVNYLKYLYNKLEDAYISFDALVNDNKDKVKIASIDSIIYGFFQEYKEYSGEKLEIVNNKATKYNFLNQAIVKIKEKYPKVQYIDLSFANFLLDEIEWIKSCNIRELEEYQSTDRIGRTVQNQKDIPQKIAKNSETRKAIFELMQLYTSLLKENGLVDFKDMALIVLDYLKANEHKITKYTHIIIDESQDLTKVQLEILKLLYNSEKSYSSIMFIADTAQSIYTHSWLIRGRSFASIGFDMTGKSYTLSKNYRTTVQIANLAYSLIEKTPEIIEDENFVKPALIDKQGPLPVLKIFQTEEQEAEFVYNEIVNNLAFEFQLKDIAVICKNRKYLESFYNYVSSKGLKAIFLNSDSGENFEEEGIRLITMHSIKGLEFKVVFIIGLNSNIIPYSSCEDNEVAKLQETTDKKLFYVGMTRANERLYLCCSRKPSKFLSELNTKLLRIDSKCNLRSFYKLRIDDYRYINKIRDIYCKEEEVRQWLINELIETYKYPEELIDVEYRINVFSKPAFVDVVVFRYDSNKEKVPFIIFEVKPYLSGIGQGAEQLKSYLNVVPRCSFGVVTDGNSILIFDSRFEIVDDFPHFDISMLPSQIEEYEVVDFRRSKTYRLRKLVDTGHIDLVQDGHLIEIKSEDVLTINLYEKVAAGTPVETSDEAIGKVALPTSIISDPERYFAIKVKGDSMVEANIKDGDIAIVQKCNTAENRDIVIAWLDGEITVKRFCKMGSTVLLIPENSKYEPINIKEGELRIVGKVVGVIRKKR
;
A
#
# COMPACT_ATOMS: atom_id res chain seq x y z
N MET A 1 13.43 -16.32 1.65
CA MET A 1 12.15 -15.95 2.29
C MET A 1 12.22 -16.42 3.73
N ASN A 2 12.24 -15.51 4.72
CA ASN A 2 12.19 -15.92 6.13
C ASN A 2 10.74 -15.90 6.60
N LEU A 3 10.25 -17.04 7.10
CA LEU A 3 8.92 -17.13 7.71
C LEU A 3 8.91 -16.41 9.06
N ASN A 4 7.83 -15.69 9.35
CA ASN A 4 7.61 -15.17 10.70
C ASN A 4 7.26 -16.31 11.69
N ILE A 5 7.18 -15.99 12.98
CA ILE A 5 6.94 -16.99 14.04
C ILE A 5 5.61 -17.73 13.85
N GLU A 6 4.54 -17.03 13.47
CA GLU A 6 3.21 -17.63 13.25
C GLU A 6 3.20 -18.57 12.04
N GLN A 7 3.74 -18.10 10.91
CA GLN A 7 3.90 -18.87 9.68
C GLN A 7 4.78 -20.10 9.90
N LYS A 8 5.88 -19.96 10.64
CA LYS A 8 6.78 -21.07 10.98
C LYS A 8 6.06 -22.12 11.82
N LYS A 9 5.34 -21.70 12.87
CA LYS A 9 4.51 -22.59 13.70
C LYS A 9 3.49 -23.38 12.88
N LEU A 10 2.82 -22.73 11.92
CA LEU A 10 1.84 -23.40 11.05
C LEU A 10 2.48 -24.37 10.06
N SER A 11 3.58 -23.97 9.42
CA SER A 11 4.30 -24.84 8.48
C SER A 11 4.84 -26.12 9.16
N GLN A 12 5.19 -26.03 10.45
CA GLN A 12 5.77 -27.12 11.23
C GLN A 12 4.77 -27.82 12.18
N ALA A 13 3.47 -27.49 12.10
CA ALA A 13 2.46 -28.09 12.97
C ALA A 13 2.39 -29.62 12.81
N LYS A 14 2.01 -30.38 13.84
CA LYS A 14 1.86 -31.84 13.67
C LYS A 14 0.69 -32.14 12.72
N PRO A 15 0.84 -33.01 11.70
CA PRO A 15 -0.27 -33.42 10.86
C PRO A 15 -1.29 -34.18 11.70
N ASN A 16 -2.57 -33.79 11.62
CA ASN A 16 -3.63 -34.38 12.43
C ASN A 16 -4.99 -34.23 11.72
N GLY A 17 -5.24 -35.06 10.70
CA GLY A 17 -6.49 -35.02 9.94
C GLY A 17 -6.69 -33.69 9.22
N HIS A 18 -7.85 -33.05 9.40
CA HIS A 18 -8.17 -31.83 8.69
C HIS A 18 -7.75 -30.57 9.45
N MET A 19 -7.17 -29.61 8.72
CA MET A 19 -6.73 -28.31 9.24
C MET A 19 -7.15 -27.19 8.28
N LEU A 20 -7.53 -26.04 8.84
CA LEU A 20 -7.90 -24.85 8.08
C LEU A 20 -7.00 -23.68 8.47
N VAL A 21 -6.38 -23.04 7.47
CA VAL A 21 -5.64 -21.79 7.62
C VAL A 21 -6.36 -20.70 6.85
N LYS A 22 -6.96 -19.77 7.59
CA LYS A 22 -7.56 -18.56 7.03
C LYS A 22 -6.52 -17.44 7.07
N GLY A 23 -6.48 -16.58 6.06
CA GLY A 23 -5.61 -15.42 6.14
C GLY A 23 -5.97 -14.34 5.14
N VAL A 24 -5.67 -13.09 5.50
CA VAL A 24 -5.88 -11.93 4.61
C VAL A 24 -4.96 -11.97 3.40
N ALA A 25 -5.29 -11.22 2.35
CA ALA A 25 -4.40 -10.96 1.23
C ALA A 25 -3.03 -10.52 1.77
N GLY A 26 -1.92 -11.02 1.21
CA GLY A 26 -0.60 -10.58 1.68
C GLY A 26 -0.01 -11.30 2.89
N SER A 27 -0.71 -12.25 3.49
CA SER A 27 -0.28 -12.90 4.76
C SER A 27 0.73 -14.04 4.62
N GLY A 28 1.17 -14.37 3.40
CA GLY A 28 2.15 -15.45 3.15
C GLY A 28 1.58 -16.87 3.17
N LYS A 29 0.27 -17.02 2.91
CA LYS A 29 -0.45 -18.30 2.83
C LYS A 29 0.23 -19.34 1.93
N THR A 30 0.46 -18.98 0.66
CA THR A 30 1.12 -19.84 -0.33
C THR A 30 2.54 -20.21 0.10
N THR A 31 3.26 -19.30 0.76
CA THR A 31 4.58 -19.59 1.34
C THR A 31 4.48 -20.64 2.45
N VAL A 32 3.52 -20.51 3.38
CA VAL A 32 3.26 -21.54 4.41
C VAL A 32 2.94 -22.89 3.77
N ALA A 33 2.16 -22.91 2.69
CA ALA A 33 1.80 -24.12 1.95
C ALA A 33 3.04 -24.86 1.41
N ILE A 34 3.99 -24.15 0.79
CA ILE A 34 5.18 -24.77 0.20
C ILE A 34 6.14 -25.26 1.30
N TYR A 35 6.40 -24.44 2.32
CA TYR A 35 7.23 -24.87 3.45
C TYR A 35 6.61 -26.08 4.18
N ARG A 36 5.27 -26.18 4.18
CA ARG A 36 4.57 -27.35 4.70
C ARG A 36 4.83 -28.60 3.88
N VAL A 37 4.83 -28.52 2.55
CA VAL A 37 5.18 -29.66 1.67
C VAL A 37 6.57 -30.19 2.01
N VAL A 38 7.57 -29.30 2.06
CA VAL A 38 8.97 -29.68 2.38
C VAL A 38 9.08 -30.30 3.77
N TYR A 39 8.40 -29.72 4.77
CA TYR A 39 8.39 -30.27 6.12
C TYR A 39 7.75 -31.66 6.20
N LEU A 40 6.61 -31.87 5.54
CA LEU A 40 5.94 -33.17 5.53
C LEU A 40 6.76 -34.24 4.79
N LEU A 41 7.43 -33.85 3.70
CA LEU A 41 8.30 -34.73 2.95
C LEU A 41 9.45 -35.25 3.82
N ASN A 42 10.09 -34.35 4.58
CA ASN A 42 11.26 -34.67 5.39
C ASN A 42 10.92 -35.40 6.70
N GLU A 43 9.79 -35.08 7.32
CA GLU A 43 9.49 -35.53 8.70
C GLU A 43 8.35 -36.56 8.80
N TYR A 44 7.55 -36.78 7.74
CA TYR A 44 6.36 -37.64 7.79
C TYR A 44 6.17 -38.57 6.59
N CYS A 45 6.99 -38.48 5.53
CA CYS A 45 6.85 -39.30 4.32
C CYS A 45 7.94 -40.37 4.18
N PHE A 46 8.08 -41.23 5.19
CA PHE A 46 9.10 -42.29 5.21
C PHE A 46 8.67 -43.57 4.50
N ALA A 47 7.38 -43.89 4.46
CA ALA A 47 6.88 -45.10 3.83
C ALA A 47 6.95 -45.02 2.29
N PRO A 48 7.11 -46.15 1.58
CA PRO A 48 7.18 -46.14 0.11
C PRO A 48 5.90 -45.63 -0.57
N ASP A 49 4.75 -45.77 0.09
CA ASP A 49 3.44 -45.33 -0.39
C ASP A 49 3.03 -43.94 0.13
N ASP A 50 3.88 -43.28 0.93
CA ASP A 50 3.63 -41.90 1.36
C ASP A 50 3.76 -40.93 0.17
N LYS A 51 2.66 -40.22 -0.11
CA LYS A 51 2.58 -39.24 -1.19
C LYS A 51 1.93 -37.95 -0.71
N ILE A 52 2.43 -36.82 -1.22
CA ILE A 52 1.91 -35.48 -0.96
C ILE A 52 1.29 -34.92 -2.24
N LEU A 53 0.06 -34.42 -2.12
CA LEU A 53 -0.62 -33.68 -3.17
C LEU A 53 -0.74 -32.21 -2.77
N MET A 54 -0.16 -31.32 -3.57
CA MET A 54 -0.42 -29.89 -3.49
C MET A 54 -1.37 -29.48 -4.62
N VAL A 55 -2.54 -28.98 -4.24
CA VAL A 55 -3.62 -28.59 -5.15
C VAL A 55 -3.76 -27.08 -5.15
N THR A 56 -3.97 -26.52 -6.33
CA THR A 56 -4.36 -25.13 -6.51
C THR A 56 -5.49 -25.02 -7.54
N PHE A 57 -6.20 -23.90 -7.53
CA PHE A 57 -7.22 -23.59 -8.52
C PHE A 57 -6.63 -23.17 -9.88
N ASN A 58 -5.58 -22.35 -9.87
CA ASN A 58 -5.05 -21.71 -11.08
C ASN A 58 -3.84 -22.47 -11.66
N LYS A 59 -3.90 -22.84 -12.95
CA LYS A 59 -2.79 -23.50 -13.66
C LYS A 59 -1.49 -22.67 -13.63
N THR A 60 -1.55 -21.34 -13.77
CA THR A 60 -0.34 -20.49 -13.72
C THR A 60 0.30 -20.52 -12.32
N LEU A 61 -0.53 -20.62 -11.27
CA LEU A 61 -0.04 -20.79 -9.90
C LEU A 61 0.65 -22.14 -9.70
N VAL A 62 0.22 -23.22 -10.39
CA VAL A 62 0.92 -24.53 -10.35
C VAL A 62 2.38 -24.38 -10.77
N ASN A 63 2.63 -23.68 -11.88
CA ASN A 63 3.99 -23.53 -12.40
C ASN A 63 4.84 -22.68 -11.46
N TYR A 64 4.27 -21.62 -10.88
CA TYR A 64 4.95 -20.80 -9.86
C TYR A 64 5.26 -21.60 -8.58
N LEU A 65 4.32 -22.42 -8.11
CA LEU A 65 4.51 -23.31 -6.96
C LEU A 65 5.61 -24.33 -7.19
N LYS A 66 5.66 -24.94 -8.38
CA LYS A 66 6.74 -25.86 -8.79
C LYS A 66 8.09 -25.16 -8.78
N TYR A 67 8.16 -23.94 -9.32
CA TYR A 67 9.38 -23.13 -9.28
C TYR A 67 9.84 -22.85 -7.84
N LEU A 68 8.93 -22.42 -6.96
CA LEU A 68 9.27 -22.18 -5.55
C LEU A 68 9.65 -23.45 -4.80
N TYR A 69 9.01 -24.58 -5.09
CA TYR A 69 9.32 -25.88 -4.52
C TYR A 69 10.75 -26.31 -4.90
N ASN A 70 11.10 -26.30 -6.19
CA ASN A 70 12.43 -26.70 -6.66
C ASN A 70 13.53 -25.85 -5.99
N LYS A 71 13.31 -24.53 -5.89
CA LYS A 71 14.26 -23.62 -5.23
C LYS A 71 14.45 -23.91 -3.74
N LEU A 72 13.42 -24.40 -3.06
CA LEU A 72 13.49 -24.77 -1.64
C LEU A 72 14.07 -26.17 -1.44
N GLU A 73 13.79 -27.10 -2.37
CA GLU A 73 14.43 -28.43 -2.41
C GLU A 73 15.95 -28.27 -2.41
N ASP A 74 16.49 -27.49 -3.34
CA ASP A 74 17.93 -27.27 -3.48
C ASP A 74 18.59 -26.69 -2.22
N ALA A 75 17.82 -25.94 -1.41
CA ALA A 75 18.31 -25.25 -0.23
C ALA A 75 18.16 -26.04 1.09
N TYR A 76 17.20 -26.97 1.18
CA TYR A 76 16.79 -27.62 2.44
C TYR A 76 16.88 -29.16 2.42
N ILE A 77 17.24 -29.79 1.31
CA ILE A 77 17.51 -31.24 1.30
C ILE A 77 18.76 -31.52 2.16
N SER A 78 18.54 -32.25 3.27
CA SER A 78 19.60 -32.81 4.10
C SER A 78 20.29 -34.00 3.40
N PHE A 79 21.52 -34.30 3.81
CA PHE A 79 22.33 -35.41 3.28
C PHE A 79 21.61 -36.78 3.36
N ASP A 80 20.65 -36.96 4.27
CA ASP A 80 19.86 -38.20 4.42
C ASP A 80 18.80 -38.41 3.32
N ALA A 81 18.29 -37.33 2.70
CA ALA A 81 17.32 -37.43 1.61
C ALA A 81 17.94 -37.80 0.25
N LEU A 82 19.27 -37.88 0.17
CA LEU A 82 20.01 -38.41 -1.00
C LEU A 82 19.89 -39.94 -1.13
N VAL A 83 19.49 -40.64 -0.06
CA VAL A 83 19.40 -42.11 -0.02
C VAL A 83 18.03 -42.63 -0.49
N ASN A 84 16.97 -41.81 -0.41
CA ASN A 84 15.63 -42.15 -0.87
C ASN A 84 15.27 -41.33 -2.11
N ASP A 85 14.84 -42.01 -3.18
CA ASP A 85 14.41 -41.36 -4.42
C ASP A 85 13.08 -40.62 -4.20
N ASN A 86 13.17 -39.38 -3.71
CA ASN A 86 12.03 -38.56 -3.30
C ASN A 86 11.32 -37.87 -4.47
N LYS A 87 11.84 -37.97 -5.70
CA LYS A 87 11.34 -37.24 -6.89
C LYS A 87 9.87 -37.51 -7.24
N ASP A 88 9.35 -38.69 -6.89
CA ASP A 88 7.98 -39.10 -7.23
C ASP A 88 6.97 -38.97 -6.07
N LYS A 89 7.38 -38.47 -4.89
CA LYS A 89 6.50 -38.38 -3.72
C LYS A 89 5.61 -37.13 -3.69
N VAL A 90 6.01 -36.06 -4.37
CA VAL A 90 5.30 -34.78 -4.37
C VAL A 90 4.65 -34.52 -5.72
N LYS A 91 3.32 -34.36 -5.74
CA LYS A 91 2.56 -33.94 -6.93
C LYS A 91 1.99 -32.55 -6.72
N ILE A 92 2.38 -31.60 -7.57
CA ILE A 92 1.81 -30.24 -7.61
C ILE A 92 0.97 -30.11 -8.89
N ALA A 93 -0.33 -29.91 -8.76
CA ALA A 93 -1.27 -29.92 -9.88
C ALA A 93 -2.48 -29.01 -9.63
N SER A 94 -3.16 -28.59 -10.70
CA SER A 94 -4.46 -27.92 -10.56
C SER A 94 -5.55 -28.97 -10.37
N ILE A 95 -6.61 -28.63 -9.65
CA ILE A 95 -7.73 -29.56 -9.44
C ILE A 95 -8.32 -30.05 -10.77
N ASP A 96 -8.48 -29.16 -11.75
CA ASP A 96 -9.04 -29.52 -13.06
C ASP A 96 -8.11 -30.44 -13.84
N SER A 97 -6.78 -30.31 -13.70
CA SER A 97 -5.83 -31.23 -14.33
C SER A 97 -5.90 -32.64 -13.72
N ILE A 98 -6.16 -32.74 -12.42
CA ILE A 98 -6.35 -34.01 -11.72
C ILE A 98 -7.65 -34.68 -12.22
N ILE A 99 -8.74 -33.92 -12.27
CA ILE A 99 -10.04 -34.41 -12.76
C ILE A 99 -9.91 -34.86 -14.23
N TYR A 100 -9.24 -34.07 -15.07
CA TYR A 100 -9.02 -34.43 -16.46
C TYR A 100 -8.22 -35.74 -16.62
N GLY A 101 -7.21 -35.95 -15.78
CA GLY A 101 -6.45 -37.22 -15.75
C GLY A 101 -7.37 -38.43 -15.50
N PHE A 102 -8.19 -38.36 -14.45
CA PHE A 102 -9.16 -39.42 -14.14
C PHE A 102 -10.27 -39.56 -15.19
N PHE A 103 -10.60 -38.48 -15.90
CA PHE A 103 -11.56 -38.54 -17.00
C PHE A 103 -11.01 -39.34 -18.19
N GLN A 104 -9.70 -39.25 -18.47
CA GLN A 104 -9.08 -40.11 -19.48
C GLN A 104 -9.11 -41.57 -19.05
N GLU A 105 -8.79 -41.87 -17.79
CA GLU A 105 -8.90 -43.23 -17.23
C GLU A 105 -10.33 -43.78 -17.34
N TYR A 106 -11.35 -42.95 -17.05
CA TYR A 106 -12.75 -43.31 -17.24
C TYR A 106 -13.07 -43.63 -18.70
N LYS A 107 -12.57 -42.85 -19.67
CA LYS A 107 -12.80 -43.10 -21.10
C LYS A 107 -12.18 -44.42 -21.54
N GLU A 108 -10.99 -44.73 -21.05
CA GLU A 108 -10.33 -46.01 -21.30
C GLU A 108 -11.10 -47.18 -20.69
N TYR A 109 -11.62 -47.00 -19.46
CA TYR A 109 -12.42 -48.01 -18.76
C TYR A 109 -13.80 -48.26 -19.39
N SER A 110 -14.52 -47.20 -19.76
CA SER A 110 -15.90 -47.27 -20.27
C SER A 110 -15.96 -47.55 -21.77
N GLY A 111 -14.90 -47.25 -22.53
CA GLY A 111 -14.90 -47.29 -23.98
C GLY A 111 -15.69 -46.14 -24.64
N GLU A 112 -16.21 -45.19 -23.86
CA GLU A 112 -16.99 -44.07 -24.38
C GLU A 112 -16.08 -43.01 -25.05
N LYS A 113 -16.42 -42.60 -26.27
CA LYS A 113 -15.73 -41.51 -26.99
C LYS A 113 -16.35 -40.16 -26.66
N LEU A 114 -16.19 -39.71 -25.42
CA LEU A 114 -16.68 -38.40 -25.00
C LEU A 114 -15.65 -37.29 -25.27
N GLU A 115 -16.10 -36.16 -25.81
CA GLU A 115 -15.30 -34.95 -26.01
C GLU A 115 -15.84 -33.77 -25.20
N ILE A 116 -14.92 -32.91 -24.74
CA ILE A 116 -15.26 -31.75 -23.90
C ILE A 116 -15.58 -30.55 -24.77
N VAL A 117 -16.76 -29.96 -24.57
CA VAL A 117 -17.19 -28.77 -25.32
C VAL A 117 -16.63 -27.49 -24.69
N ASN A 118 -15.66 -26.88 -25.38
CA ASN A 118 -15.07 -25.60 -24.98
C ASN A 118 -15.69 -24.39 -25.69
N ASN A 119 -16.31 -24.59 -26.85
CA ASN A 119 -16.81 -23.48 -27.68
C ASN A 119 -18.16 -22.95 -27.17
N LYS A 120 -18.21 -21.65 -26.86
CA LYS A 120 -19.44 -20.95 -26.44
C LYS A 120 -20.53 -21.06 -27.50
N ALA A 121 -20.21 -20.98 -28.79
CA ALA A 121 -21.22 -21.11 -29.86
C ALA A 121 -21.93 -22.47 -29.84
N THR A 122 -21.16 -23.55 -29.62
CA THR A 122 -21.70 -24.92 -29.52
C THR A 122 -22.59 -25.07 -28.30
N LYS A 123 -22.15 -24.59 -27.12
CA LYS A 123 -22.97 -24.59 -25.91
C LYS A 123 -24.32 -23.88 -26.13
N TYR A 124 -24.29 -22.72 -26.80
CA TYR A 124 -25.49 -21.94 -27.10
C TYR A 124 -26.44 -22.64 -28.07
N ASN A 125 -25.91 -23.35 -29.07
CA ASN A 125 -26.73 -24.11 -30.01
C ASN A 125 -27.52 -25.21 -29.28
N PHE A 126 -26.85 -26.05 -28.48
CA PHE A 126 -27.53 -27.10 -27.72
C PHE A 126 -28.47 -26.54 -26.65
N LEU A 127 -28.08 -25.43 -26.00
CA LEU A 127 -28.98 -24.74 -25.08
C LEU A 127 -30.24 -24.24 -25.80
N ASN A 128 -30.12 -23.68 -27.01
CA ASN A 128 -31.27 -23.24 -27.78
C ASN A 128 -32.24 -24.39 -28.09
N GLN A 129 -31.70 -25.53 -28.53
CA GLN A 129 -32.51 -26.72 -28.79
C GLN A 129 -33.25 -27.20 -27.54
N ALA A 130 -32.59 -27.13 -26.37
CA ALA A 130 -33.23 -27.44 -25.09
C ALA A 130 -34.30 -26.40 -24.71
N ILE A 131 -34.02 -25.11 -24.89
CA ILE A 131 -34.95 -24.00 -24.61
C ILE A 131 -36.24 -24.16 -25.43
N VAL A 132 -36.14 -24.42 -26.74
CA VAL A 132 -37.31 -24.58 -27.61
C VAL A 132 -38.23 -25.68 -27.08
N LYS A 133 -37.67 -26.85 -26.73
CA LYS A 133 -38.43 -28.00 -26.19
C LYS A 133 -39.03 -27.71 -24.80
N ILE A 134 -38.31 -27.03 -23.92
CA ILE A 134 -38.79 -26.71 -22.56
C ILE A 134 -39.85 -25.58 -22.60
N LYS A 135 -39.73 -24.63 -23.53
CA LYS A 135 -40.66 -23.51 -23.68
C LYS A 135 -42.06 -23.99 -24.11
N GLU A 136 -42.15 -25.08 -24.88
CA GLU A 136 -43.43 -25.75 -25.18
C GLU A 136 -44.12 -26.27 -23.92
N LYS A 137 -43.36 -26.82 -22.97
CA LYS A 137 -43.87 -27.35 -21.70
C LYS A 137 -44.14 -26.26 -20.65
N TYR A 138 -43.38 -25.17 -20.67
CA TYR A 138 -43.44 -24.07 -19.71
C TYR A 138 -43.58 -22.70 -20.38
N PRO A 139 -44.68 -22.42 -21.10
CA PRO A 139 -44.84 -21.19 -21.87
C PRO A 139 -44.93 -19.93 -21.01
N LYS A 140 -45.28 -20.09 -19.72
CA LYS A 140 -45.44 -18.98 -18.76
C LYS A 140 -44.13 -18.56 -18.08
N VAL A 141 -43.05 -19.34 -18.22
CA VAL A 141 -41.78 -19.06 -17.55
C VAL A 141 -40.93 -18.13 -18.42
N GLN A 142 -40.84 -16.86 -18.02
CA GLN A 142 -40.15 -15.81 -18.79
C GLN A 142 -38.66 -16.09 -19.04
N TYR A 143 -37.98 -16.75 -18.10
CA TYR A 143 -36.54 -16.99 -18.15
C TYR A 143 -36.09 -18.05 -19.17
N ILE A 144 -37.01 -18.87 -19.69
CA ILE A 144 -36.69 -19.90 -20.70
C ILE A 144 -36.68 -19.24 -22.09
N ASP A 145 -35.63 -18.45 -22.32
CA ASP A 145 -35.42 -17.72 -23.55
C ASP A 145 -33.93 -17.52 -23.84
N LEU A 146 -33.57 -17.39 -25.12
CA LEU A 146 -32.19 -17.19 -25.56
C LEU A 146 -31.57 -15.90 -25.05
N SER A 147 -32.37 -14.85 -24.83
CA SER A 147 -31.93 -13.60 -24.22
C SER A 147 -31.26 -13.83 -22.85
N PHE A 148 -31.69 -14.86 -22.11
CA PHE A 148 -31.14 -15.26 -20.81
C PHE A 148 -30.12 -16.39 -20.89
N ALA A 149 -29.57 -16.72 -22.07
CA ALA A 149 -28.67 -17.87 -22.24
C ALA A 149 -27.44 -17.84 -21.31
N ASN A 150 -26.81 -16.68 -21.08
CA ASN A 150 -25.68 -16.57 -20.15
C ASN A 150 -26.11 -16.93 -18.71
N PHE A 151 -27.28 -16.44 -18.29
CA PHE A 151 -27.84 -16.70 -16.97
C PHE A 151 -28.21 -18.18 -16.79
N LEU A 152 -28.89 -18.77 -17.78
CA LEU A 152 -29.29 -20.18 -17.75
C LEU A 152 -28.08 -21.11 -17.70
N LEU A 153 -27.03 -20.82 -18.47
CA LEU A 153 -25.78 -21.58 -18.42
C LEU A 153 -25.08 -21.45 -17.07
N ASP A 154 -24.99 -20.23 -16.50
CA ASP A 154 -24.42 -20.02 -15.16
C ASP A 154 -25.19 -20.79 -14.09
N GLU A 155 -26.52 -20.80 -14.16
CA GLU A 155 -27.39 -21.53 -13.22
C GLU A 155 -27.22 -23.04 -13.38
N ILE A 156 -27.18 -23.56 -14.61
CA ILE A 156 -26.88 -24.98 -14.90
C ILE A 156 -25.52 -25.38 -14.33
N GLU A 157 -24.48 -24.60 -14.60
CA GLU A 157 -23.13 -24.86 -14.10
C GLU A 157 -23.07 -24.80 -12.58
N TRP A 158 -23.86 -23.93 -11.93
CA TRP A 158 -23.99 -23.86 -10.48
C TRP A 158 -24.65 -25.11 -9.88
N ILE A 159 -25.77 -25.59 -10.46
CA ILE A 159 -26.47 -26.81 -10.01
C ILE A 159 -25.50 -28.01 -10.08
N LYS A 160 -24.82 -28.17 -11.22
CA LYS A 160 -23.80 -29.21 -11.43
C LYS A 160 -22.64 -29.09 -10.43
N SER A 161 -22.12 -27.88 -10.20
CA SER A 161 -21.02 -27.61 -9.26
C SER A 161 -21.38 -27.93 -7.80
N CYS A 162 -22.66 -27.87 -7.45
CA CYS A 162 -23.18 -28.24 -6.14
C CYS A 162 -23.53 -29.73 -6.00
N ASN A 163 -23.30 -30.54 -7.03
CA ASN A 163 -23.69 -31.96 -7.07
C ASN A 163 -25.18 -32.18 -6.76
N ILE A 164 -26.06 -31.29 -7.24
CA ILE A 164 -27.50 -31.41 -7.03
C ILE A 164 -28.06 -32.33 -8.10
N ARG A 165 -28.54 -33.51 -7.68
CA ARG A 165 -29.04 -34.57 -8.58
C ARG A 165 -30.56 -34.67 -8.62
N GLU A 166 -31.22 -34.22 -7.56
CA GLU A 166 -32.66 -34.31 -7.38
C GLU A 166 -33.34 -32.93 -7.41
N LEU A 167 -34.57 -32.89 -7.93
CA LEU A 167 -35.34 -31.65 -8.06
C LEU A 167 -35.67 -31.05 -6.69
N GLU A 168 -36.01 -31.88 -5.71
CA GLU A 168 -36.37 -31.47 -4.35
C GLU A 168 -35.22 -30.72 -3.65
N GLU A 169 -33.98 -31.17 -3.89
CA GLU A 169 -32.78 -30.52 -3.38
C GLU A 169 -32.62 -29.14 -4.03
N TYR A 170 -32.75 -29.03 -5.36
CA TYR A 170 -32.68 -27.72 -6.04
C TYR A 170 -33.80 -26.77 -5.57
N GLN A 171 -35.00 -27.29 -5.34
CA GLN A 171 -36.15 -26.48 -4.92
C GLN A 171 -35.98 -25.90 -3.52
N SER A 172 -35.39 -26.64 -2.59
CA SER A 172 -35.17 -26.24 -1.19
C SER A 172 -33.87 -25.46 -0.97
N THR A 173 -32.87 -25.65 -1.83
CA THR A 173 -31.54 -25.06 -1.67
C THR A 173 -31.56 -23.53 -1.72
N ASP A 174 -30.85 -22.90 -0.79
CA ASP A 174 -30.56 -21.47 -0.83
C ASP A 174 -29.49 -21.16 -1.88
N ARG A 175 -29.82 -20.26 -2.83
CA ARG A 175 -28.88 -19.65 -3.76
C ARG A 175 -28.47 -18.28 -3.21
N ILE A 176 -27.49 -18.30 -2.31
CA ILE A 176 -26.94 -17.10 -1.66
C ILE A 176 -25.87 -16.49 -2.58
N GLY A 177 -25.73 -15.16 -2.59
CA GLY A 177 -24.82 -14.42 -3.48
C GLY A 177 -25.49 -13.67 -4.65
N ARG A 178 -26.83 -13.68 -4.72
CA ARG A 178 -27.66 -12.82 -5.59
C ARG A 178 -28.64 -11.96 -4.79
N THR A 179 -28.30 -11.66 -3.53
CA THR A 179 -29.16 -10.90 -2.62
C THR A 179 -28.66 -9.46 -2.57
N VAL A 180 -29.33 -8.55 -3.27
CA VAL A 180 -29.25 -7.12 -2.93
C VAL A 180 -30.60 -6.74 -2.32
N GLN A 181 -30.55 -6.21 -1.10
CA GLN A 181 -31.71 -5.59 -0.46
C GLN A 181 -31.99 -4.22 -1.09
N ASN A 182 -33.27 -3.90 -1.19
CA ASN A 182 -33.86 -2.59 -1.51
C ASN A 182 -33.96 -2.21 -3.00
N GLN A 183 -34.87 -2.87 -3.73
CA GLN A 183 -35.84 -2.17 -4.58
C GLN A 183 -37.13 -2.99 -4.66
N LYS A 184 -38.27 -2.32 -4.51
CA LYS A 184 -39.54 -2.90 -4.05
C LYS A 184 -40.37 -3.66 -5.10
N ASP A 185 -39.94 -3.80 -6.35
CA ASP A 185 -40.82 -4.35 -7.40
C ASP A 185 -40.18 -5.34 -8.37
N ILE A 186 -39.11 -6.07 -8.00
CA ILE A 186 -38.71 -7.32 -8.69
C ILE A 186 -38.03 -8.29 -7.69
N PRO A 187 -38.52 -9.53 -7.49
CA PRO A 187 -37.80 -10.52 -6.70
C PRO A 187 -36.74 -11.24 -7.54
N GLN A 188 -35.47 -10.82 -7.45
CA GLN A 188 -34.27 -11.55 -7.93
C GLN A 188 -34.05 -12.92 -7.26
N LYS A 189 -34.91 -13.31 -6.31
CA LYS A 189 -34.95 -14.66 -5.77
C LYS A 189 -35.80 -15.49 -6.70
N ILE A 190 -35.18 -16.36 -7.53
CA ILE A 190 -35.96 -17.46 -8.15
C ILE A 190 -36.60 -18.20 -6.97
N ALA A 191 -37.92 -18.07 -6.86
CA ALA A 191 -38.64 -18.49 -5.68
C ALA A 191 -38.36 -19.98 -5.45
N LYS A 192 -38.08 -20.33 -4.19
CA LYS A 192 -38.01 -21.73 -3.79
C LYS A 192 -39.35 -22.39 -4.09
N ASN A 193 -39.34 -23.67 -4.43
CA ASN A 193 -40.54 -24.42 -4.78
C ASN A 193 -41.34 -23.79 -5.94
N SER A 194 -40.66 -23.20 -6.93
CA SER A 194 -41.30 -22.54 -8.08
C SER A 194 -41.30 -23.38 -9.35
N GLU A 195 -42.26 -23.09 -10.24
CA GLU A 195 -42.31 -23.66 -11.58
C GLU A 195 -41.08 -23.25 -12.41
N THR A 196 -40.53 -22.05 -12.18
CA THR A 196 -39.28 -21.59 -12.79
C THR A 196 -38.10 -22.49 -12.44
N ARG A 197 -37.89 -22.83 -11.16
CA ARG A 197 -36.81 -23.76 -10.77
C ARG A 197 -37.01 -25.14 -11.38
N LYS A 198 -38.25 -25.62 -11.44
CA LYS A 198 -38.57 -26.89 -12.10
C LYS A 198 -38.19 -26.85 -13.58
N ALA A 199 -38.59 -25.80 -14.30
CA ALA A 199 -38.26 -25.63 -15.71
C ALA A 199 -36.74 -25.55 -15.95
N ILE A 200 -36.00 -24.82 -15.12
CA ILE A 200 -34.53 -24.71 -15.22
C ILE A 200 -33.86 -26.07 -14.95
N PHE A 201 -34.34 -26.83 -13.97
CA PHE A 201 -33.79 -28.14 -13.65
C PHE A 201 -34.05 -29.16 -14.78
N GLU A 202 -35.27 -29.19 -15.33
CA GLU A 202 -35.57 -30.02 -16.50
C GLU A 202 -34.79 -29.58 -17.74
N LEU A 203 -34.59 -28.27 -17.93
CA LEU A 203 -33.73 -27.71 -18.97
C LEU A 203 -32.29 -28.19 -18.84
N MET A 204 -31.74 -28.20 -17.61
CA MET A 204 -30.41 -28.73 -17.34
C MET A 204 -30.30 -30.21 -17.75
N GLN A 205 -31.29 -31.03 -17.37
CA GLN A 205 -31.30 -32.46 -17.68
C GLN A 205 -31.33 -32.69 -19.20
N LEU A 206 -32.23 -31.99 -19.90
CA LEU A 206 -32.35 -32.07 -21.35
C LEU A 206 -31.08 -31.55 -22.08
N TYR A 207 -30.52 -30.45 -21.61
CA TYR A 207 -29.26 -29.91 -22.14
C TYR A 207 -28.13 -30.94 -22.03
N THR A 208 -28.01 -31.58 -20.86
CA THR A 208 -26.97 -32.58 -20.59
C THR A 208 -27.19 -33.85 -21.41
N SER A 209 -28.43 -34.29 -21.60
CA SER A 209 -28.75 -35.46 -22.44
C SER A 209 -28.43 -35.19 -23.91
N LEU A 210 -28.79 -34.01 -24.43
CA LEU A 210 -28.49 -33.62 -25.81
C LEU A 210 -26.98 -33.57 -26.09
N LEU A 211 -26.19 -33.07 -25.14
CA LEU A 211 -24.74 -33.13 -25.24
C LEU A 211 -24.26 -34.58 -25.30
N LYS A 212 -24.69 -35.43 -24.36
CA LYS A 212 -24.25 -36.82 -24.27
C LYS A 212 -24.62 -37.66 -25.49
N GLU A 213 -25.81 -37.46 -26.07
CA GLU A 213 -26.26 -38.11 -27.31
C GLU A 213 -25.35 -37.80 -28.50
N ASN A 214 -24.71 -36.63 -28.50
CA ASN A 214 -23.75 -36.21 -29.52
C ASN A 214 -22.30 -36.57 -29.15
N GLY A 215 -22.06 -37.36 -28.11
CA GLY A 215 -20.73 -37.72 -27.63
C GLY A 215 -20.00 -36.55 -26.95
N LEU A 216 -20.73 -35.54 -26.50
CA LEU A 216 -20.20 -34.31 -25.93
C LEU A 216 -20.51 -34.21 -24.43
N VAL A 217 -19.61 -33.58 -23.67
CA VAL A 217 -19.83 -33.24 -22.26
C VAL A 217 -19.28 -31.85 -21.96
N ASP A 218 -19.87 -31.14 -20.99
CA ASP A 218 -19.25 -29.92 -20.47
C ASP A 218 -18.22 -30.22 -19.35
N PHE A 219 -17.48 -29.20 -18.92
CA PHE A 219 -16.47 -29.35 -17.87
C PHE A 219 -17.05 -29.78 -16.51
N LYS A 220 -18.29 -29.40 -16.19
CA LYS A 220 -18.95 -29.74 -14.93
C LYS A 220 -19.49 -31.17 -14.99
N ASP A 221 -19.98 -31.60 -16.14
CA ASP A 221 -20.35 -33.00 -16.42
C ASP A 221 -19.14 -33.91 -16.27
N MET A 222 -17.98 -33.53 -16.82
CA MET A 222 -16.73 -34.25 -16.64
C MET A 222 -16.43 -34.46 -15.15
N ALA A 223 -16.53 -33.40 -14.33
CA ALA A 223 -16.26 -33.49 -12.90
C ALA A 223 -17.25 -34.43 -12.17
N LEU A 224 -18.53 -34.42 -12.55
CA LEU A 224 -19.54 -35.32 -12.00
C LEU A 224 -19.30 -36.78 -12.40
N ILE A 225 -18.98 -37.04 -13.67
CA ILE A 225 -18.64 -38.38 -14.19
C ILE A 225 -17.43 -38.93 -13.46
N VAL A 226 -16.38 -38.12 -13.29
CA VAL A 226 -15.17 -38.52 -12.55
C VAL A 226 -15.49 -38.81 -11.09
N LEU A 227 -16.31 -37.98 -10.43
CA LEU A 227 -16.74 -38.25 -9.06
C LEU A 227 -17.44 -39.60 -8.94
N ASP A 228 -18.36 -39.92 -9.85
CA ASP A 228 -19.11 -41.17 -9.86
C ASP A 228 -18.17 -42.38 -10.16
N TYR A 229 -17.23 -42.21 -11.10
CA TYR A 229 -16.20 -43.20 -11.40
C TYR A 229 -15.29 -43.51 -10.20
N LEU A 230 -14.84 -42.47 -9.49
CA LEU A 230 -13.97 -42.64 -8.33
C LEU A 230 -14.70 -43.33 -7.16
N LYS A 231 -15.98 -42.99 -6.93
CA LYS A 231 -16.82 -43.68 -5.94
C LYS A 231 -17.00 -45.16 -6.25
N ALA A 232 -17.18 -45.51 -7.52
CA ALA A 232 -17.34 -46.90 -7.95
C ALA A 232 -16.03 -47.73 -7.88
N ASN A 233 -14.86 -47.07 -7.94
CA ASN A 233 -13.55 -47.72 -8.03
C ASN A 233 -12.63 -47.38 -6.85
N GLU A 234 -13.17 -47.06 -5.68
CA GLU A 234 -12.40 -46.51 -4.55
C GLU A 234 -11.15 -47.34 -4.20
N HIS A 235 -11.26 -48.67 -4.25
CA HIS A 235 -10.18 -49.60 -3.90
C HIS A 235 -9.00 -49.63 -4.87
N LYS A 236 -9.16 -49.10 -6.09
CA LYS A 236 -8.11 -49.11 -7.13
C LYS A 236 -7.34 -47.79 -7.21
N ILE A 237 -7.80 -46.76 -6.52
CA ILE A 237 -7.25 -45.41 -6.63
C ILE A 237 -6.08 -45.25 -5.67
N THR A 238 -4.97 -44.71 -6.18
CA THR A 238 -3.85 -44.33 -5.32
C THR A 238 -4.24 -43.12 -4.48
N LYS A 239 -4.30 -43.29 -3.15
CA LYS A 239 -4.61 -42.22 -2.19
C LYS A 239 -3.34 -41.47 -1.78
N TYR A 240 -3.49 -40.20 -1.41
CA TYR A 240 -2.41 -39.34 -0.91
C TYR A 240 -2.45 -39.29 0.61
N THR A 241 -1.28 -39.37 1.23
CA THR A 241 -1.14 -39.32 2.69
C THR A 241 -1.33 -37.89 3.20
N HIS A 242 -0.82 -36.91 2.46
CA HIS A 242 -1.04 -35.51 2.76
C HIS A 242 -1.59 -34.75 1.55
N ILE A 243 -2.61 -33.93 1.77
CA ILE A 243 -3.17 -33.03 0.75
C ILE A 243 -3.11 -31.60 1.27
N ILE A 244 -2.54 -30.68 0.49
CA ILE A 244 -2.50 -29.25 0.79
C ILE A 244 -3.24 -28.53 -0.33
N ILE A 245 -4.22 -27.70 0.01
CA ILE A 245 -5.11 -27.05 -0.93
C ILE A 245 -4.97 -25.54 -0.76
N ASP A 246 -4.30 -24.90 -1.73
CA ASP A 246 -4.25 -23.43 -1.81
C ASP A 246 -5.47 -22.90 -2.58
N GLU A 247 -5.89 -21.68 -2.25
CA GLU A 247 -7.09 -21.02 -2.80
C GLU A 247 -8.37 -21.89 -2.66
N SER A 248 -8.49 -22.60 -1.55
CA SER A 248 -9.60 -23.56 -1.31
C SER A 248 -11.00 -22.93 -1.31
N GLN A 249 -11.09 -21.61 -1.15
CA GLN A 249 -12.33 -20.85 -1.25
C GLN A 249 -12.89 -20.70 -2.66
N ASP A 250 -12.18 -21.15 -3.71
CA ASP A 250 -12.70 -21.13 -5.08
C ASP A 250 -13.25 -22.50 -5.52
N LEU A 251 -13.03 -23.56 -4.73
CA LEU A 251 -13.39 -24.91 -5.11
C LEU A 251 -14.90 -25.17 -5.03
N THR A 252 -15.39 -25.95 -5.99
CA THR A 252 -16.78 -26.42 -6.02
C THR A 252 -16.99 -27.59 -5.05
N LYS A 253 -18.25 -27.93 -4.75
CA LYS A 253 -18.58 -29.08 -3.90
C LYS A 253 -18.04 -30.38 -4.50
N VAL A 254 -18.23 -30.56 -5.81
CA VAL A 254 -17.76 -31.74 -6.56
C VAL A 254 -16.24 -31.88 -6.45
N GLN A 255 -15.50 -30.79 -6.64
CA GLN A 255 -14.04 -30.78 -6.51
C GLN A 255 -13.58 -31.17 -5.09
N LEU A 256 -14.25 -30.65 -4.06
CA LEU A 256 -13.97 -30.99 -2.66
C LEU A 256 -14.28 -32.45 -2.33
N GLU A 257 -15.38 -33.01 -2.86
CA GLU A 257 -15.71 -34.44 -2.72
C GLU A 257 -14.67 -35.34 -3.40
N ILE A 258 -14.18 -34.97 -4.58
CA ILE A 258 -13.10 -35.70 -5.27
C ILE A 258 -11.83 -35.70 -4.41
N LEU A 259 -11.42 -34.56 -3.85
CA LEU A 259 -10.25 -34.48 -2.98
C LEU A 259 -10.39 -35.32 -1.71
N LYS A 260 -11.61 -35.47 -1.19
CA LYS A 260 -11.90 -36.35 -0.06
C LYS A 260 -11.68 -37.82 -0.40
N LEU A 261 -12.05 -38.27 -1.60
CA LEU A 261 -11.81 -39.64 -2.08
C LEU A 261 -10.33 -39.94 -2.31
N LEU A 262 -9.55 -38.93 -2.71
CA LEU A 262 -8.11 -39.03 -2.90
C LEU A 262 -7.31 -39.02 -1.60
N TYR A 263 -7.93 -38.69 -0.47
CA TYR A 263 -7.27 -38.61 0.84
C TYR A 263 -7.17 -39.99 1.50
N ASN A 264 -5.97 -40.38 1.93
CA ASN A 264 -5.76 -41.60 2.71
C ASN A 264 -6.06 -41.35 4.19
N SER A 265 -7.26 -41.69 4.63
CA SER A 265 -7.67 -41.55 6.04
C SER A 265 -7.23 -42.70 6.96
N GLU A 266 -6.61 -43.76 6.43
CA GLU A 266 -6.26 -44.95 7.21
C GLU A 266 -4.99 -44.76 8.05
N LYS A 267 -4.11 -43.86 7.62
CA LYS A 267 -2.86 -43.53 8.31
C LYS A 267 -3.12 -42.51 9.43
N SER A 268 -2.66 -42.78 10.64
CA SER A 268 -2.88 -41.89 11.80
C SER A 268 -2.21 -40.51 11.66
N TYR A 269 -1.21 -40.41 10.79
CA TYR A 269 -0.45 -39.19 10.52
C TYR A 269 -0.86 -38.50 9.21
N SER A 270 -1.89 -38.99 8.52
CA SER A 270 -2.38 -38.34 7.31
C SER A 270 -3.01 -36.98 7.61
N SER A 271 -2.96 -36.05 6.65
CA SER A 271 -3.59 -34.74 6.85
C SER A 271 -4.06 -34.07 5.58
N ILE A 272 -5.14 -33.31 5.68
CA ILE A 272 -5.58 -32.34 4.67
C ILE A 272 -5.51 -30.93 5.24
N MET A 273 -4.84 -30.02 4.54
CA MET A 273 -4.69 -28.62 4.92
C MET A 273 -5.38 -27.74 3.89
N PHE A 274 -6.42 -27.03 4.33
CA PHE A 274 -7.11 -26.03 3.53
C PHE A 274 -6.53 -24.67 3.82
N ILE A 275 -6.15 -23.94 2.78
CA ILE A 275 -5.68 -22.57 2.87
C ILE A 275 -6.70 -21.72 2.14
N ALA A 276 -7.28 -20.75 2.84
CA ALA A 276 -8.43 -19.99 2.35
C ALA A 276 -8.31 -18.49 2.59
N ASP A 277 -8.76 -17.72 1.61
CA ASP A 277 -8.99 -16.27 1.70
C ASP A 277 -10.33 -15.91 1.07
N THR A 278 -11.37 -16.01 1.88
CA THR A 278 -12.76 -15.74 1.50
C THR A 278 -12.97 -14.35 0.92
N ALA A 279 -12.21 -13.34 1.35
CA ALA A 279 -12.28 -11.98 0.80
C ALA A 279 -11.81 -11.92 -0.66
N GLN A 280 -11.00 -12.89 -1.11
CA GLN A 280 -10.57 -13.03 -2.50
C GLN A 280 -11.44 -13.99 -3.32
N SER A 281 -12.56 -14.49 -2.79
CA SER A 281 -13.46 -15.36 -3.56
C SER A 281 -14.15 -14.57 -4.68
N ILE A 282 -13.74 -14.87 -5.92
CA ILE A 282 -14.22 -14.20 -7.15
C ILE A 282 -15.06 -15.13 -8.03
N TYR A 283 -15.13 -16.43 -7.73
CA TYR A 283 -15.84 -17.42 -8.53
C TYR A 283 -17.24 -17.71 -7.97
N THR A 284 -18.26 -17.55 -8.82
CA THR A 284 -19.68 -17.66 -8.47
C THR A 284 -20.16 -19.08 -8.14
N HIS A 285 -19.36 -20.09 -8.50
CA HIS A 285 -19.66 -21.52 -8.29
C HIS A 285 -18.91 -22.15 -7.11
N SER A 286 -18.16 -21.33 -6.35
CA SER A 286 -17.49 -21.81 -5.13
C SER A 286 -18.49 -22.35 -4.12
N TRP A 287 -18.09 -23.40 -3.39
CA TRP A 287 -18.86 -23.94 -2.29
C TRP A 287 -18.87 -23.06 -1.03
N LEU A 288 -17.75 -22.38 -0.75
CA LEU A 288 -17.59 -21.56 0.46
C LEU A 288 -18.31 -20.22 0.28
N ILE A 289 -19.62 -20.25 0.51
CA ILE A 289 -20.50 -19.08 0.58
C ILE A 289 -21.23 -19.07 1.93
N ARG A 290 -21.83 -17.94 2.31
CA ARG A 290 -22.59 -17.81 3.56
C ARG A 290 -23.54 -18.99 3.77
N GLY A 291 -23.45 -19.64 4.94
CA GLY A 291 -24.24 -20.84 5.28
C GLY A 291 -23.70 -22.19 4.77
N ARG A 292 -22.61 -22.22 3.98
CA ARG A 292 -21.95 -23.44 3.51
C ARG A 292 -20.49 -23.48 3.97
N SER A 293 -20.13 -24.50 4.73
CA SER A 293 -18.79 -24.66 5.31
C SER A 293 -18.13 -25.97 4.87
N PHE A 294 -16.84 -26.13 5.13
CA PHE A 294 -16.16 -27.41 4.92
C PHE A 294 -16.79 -28.56 5.74
N ALA A 295 -17.35 -28.24 6.91
CA ALA A 295 -18.01 -29.23 7.77
C ALA A 295 -19.24 -29.86 7.10
N SER A 296 -19.95 -29.15 6.21
CA SER A 296 -21.10 -29.72 5.50
C SER A 296 -20.73 -30.78 4.45
N ILE A 297 -19.45 -30.84 4.04
CA ILE A 297 -18.89 -31.91 3.18
C ILE A 297 -18.23 -33.01 4.04
N GLY A 298 -18.27 -32.87 5.37
CA GLY A 298 -17.73 -33.83 6.32
C GLY A 298 -16.23 -33.65 6.59
N PHE A 299 -15.68 -32.44 6.43
CA PHE A 299 -14.36 -32.11 6.95
C PHE A 299 -14.49 -31.51 8.36
N ASP A 300 -14.14 -32.29 9.38
CA ASP A 300 -14.06 -31.81 10.77
C ASP A 300 -12.80 -30.95 11.01
N MET A 301 -13.02 -29.66 11.29
CA MET A 301 -11.99 -28.65 11.57
C MET A 301 -11.99 -28.19 13.03
N THR A 302 -12.74 -28.87 13.91
CA THR A 302 -12.96 -28.43 15.30
C THR A 302 -11.62 -28.26 16.03
N GLY A 303 -11.34 -27.04 16.51
CA GLY A 303 -10.09 -26.72 17.21
C GLY A 303 -8.83 -26.67 16.34
N LYS A 304 -8.95 -26.81 15.00
CA LYS A 304 -7.84 -26.88 14.03
C LYS A 304 -7.91 -25.78 12.97
N SER A 305 -8.56 -24.66 13.31
CA SER A 305 -8.63 -23.47 12.47
C SER A 305 -7.65 -22.41 12.98
N TYR A 306 -6.77 -21.95 12.10
CA TYR A 306 -5.77 -20.92 12.38
C TYR A 306 -6.00 -19.69 11.52
N THR A 307 -5.67 -18.51 12.04
CA THR A 307 -5.85 -17.24 11.33
C THR A 307 -4.52 -16.50 11.19
N LEU A 308 -4.17 -16.15 9.95
CA LEU A 308 -3.07 -15.27 9.60
C LEU A 308 -3.61 -13.86 9.34
N SER A 309 -3.63 -13.03 10.37
CA SER A 309 -4.26 -11.70 10.35
C SER A 309 -3.36 -10.59 9.79
N LYS A 310 -2.04 -10.81 9.75
CA LYS A 310 -1.06 -9.78 9.39
C LYS A 310 -0.71 -9.84 7.90
N ASN A 311 -0.93 -8.74 7.17
CA ASN A 311 -0.43 -8.53 5.81
C ASN A 311 0.99 -7.96 5.89
N TYR A 312 1.97 -8.64 5.26
CA TYR A 312 3.38 -8.22 5.27
C TYR A 312 3.88 -7.77 3.90
N ARG A 313 2.98 -7.69 2.93
CA ARG A 313 3.33 -7.74 1.51
C ARG A 313 3.08 -6.42 0.82
N THR A 314 1.84 -5.96 0.89
CA THR A 314 1.33 -4.78 0.18
C THR A 314 1.50 -3.55 1.06
N THR A 315 1.86 -2.42 0.44
CA THR A 315 1.99 -1.15 1.17
C THR A 315 0.64 -0.68 1.71
N VAL A 316 0.67 0.08 2.81
CA VAL A 316 -0.53 0.67 3.43
C VAL A 316 -1.30 1.52 2.42
N GLN A 317 -0.60 2.25 1.56
CA GLN A 317 -1.16 3.12 0.52
C GLN A 317 -1.96 2.33 -0.52
N ILE A 318 -1.39 1.25 -1.06
CA ILE A 318 -2.07 0.38 -2.03
C ILE A 318 -3.28 -0.31 -1.38
N ALA A 319 -3.10 -0.81 -0.16
CA ALA A 319 -4.18 -1.50 0.56
C ALA A 319 -5.37 -0.56 0.84
N ASN A 320 -5.11 0.67 1.28
CA ASN A 320 -6.13 1.69 1.52
C ASN A 320 -6.86 2.09 0.24
N LEU A 321 -6.13 2.29 -0.86
CA LEU A 321 -6.73 2.59 -2.15
C LEU A 321 -7.67 1.45 -2.59
N ALA A 322 -7.18 0.21 -2.56
CA ALA A 322 -7.97 -0.95 -2.94
C ALA A 322 -9.21 -1.11 -2.04
N TYR A 323 -9.06 -0.89 -0.74
CA TYR A 323 -10.16 -0.92 0.22
C TYR A 323 -11.21 0.16 -0.07
N SER A 324 -10.80 1.37 -0.50
CA SER A 324 -11.72 2.46 -0.84
C SER A 324 -12.72 2.11 -1.96
N LEU A 325 -12.36 1.17 -2.84
CA LEU A 325 -13.25 0.62 -3.86
C LEU A 325 -14.34 -0.27 -3.25
N ILE A 326 -13.94 -1.15 -2.34
CA ILE A 326 -14.84 -2.14 -1.72
C ILE A 326 -15.73 -1.51 -0.65
N GLU A 327 -15.23 -0.51 0.08
CA GLU A 327 -15.96 0.16 1.17
C GLU A 327 -17.30 0.79 0.72
N LYS A 328 -17.42 1.10 -0.57
CA LYS A 328 -18.65 1.64 -1.16
C LYS A 328 -19.63 0.56 -1.64
N THR A 329 -19.30 -0.72 -1.44
CA THR A 329 -20.05 -1.88 -1.94
C THR A 329 -20.54 -2.73 -0.75
N PRO A 330 -21.75 -2.47 -0.22
CA PRO A 330 -22.27 -3.15 0.96
C PRO A 330 -22.36 -4.68 0.80
N GLU A 331 -22.56 -5.16 -0.43
CA GLU A 331 -22.61 -6.60 -0.74
C GLU A 331 -21.32 -7.35 -0.39
N ILE A 332 -20.18 -6.65 -0.30
CA ILE A 332 -18.88 -7.25 0.02
C ILE A 332 -18.57 -7.10 1.52
N ILE A 333 -18.93 -5.98 2.13
CA ILE A 333 -18.60 -5.65 3.52
C ILE A 333 -19.44 -6.47 4.50
N GLU A 334 -20.70 -6.74 4.15
CA GLU A 334 -21.63 -7.52 4.98
C GLU A 334 -21.40 -9.04 4.87
N ASP A 335 -20.41 -9.50 4.09
CA ASP A 335 -20.03 -10.92 4.05
C ASP A 335 -19.38 -11.31 5.38
N GLU A 336 -19.94 -12.33 6.05
CA GLU A 336 -19.44 -12.86 7.33
C GLU A 336 -17.97 -13.32 7.27
N ASN A 337 -17.44 -13.57 6.07
CA ASN A 337 -16.06 -13.96 5.84
C ASN A 337 -15.17 -12.82 5.34
N PHE A 338 -15.68 -11.59 5.24
CA PHE A 338 -14.88 -10.42 4.93
C PHE A 338 -14.04 -10.03 6.14
N VAL A 339 -12.71 -10.06 5.98
CA VAL A 339 -11.78 -9.62 7.01
C VAL A 339 -11.30 -8.23 6.62
N LYS A 340 -11.66 -7.22 7.41
CA LYS A 340 -11.12 -5.86 7.23
C LYS A 340 -9.58 -5.94 7.32
N PRO A 341 -8.84 -5.44 6.32
CA PRO A 341 -7.39 -5.51 6.35
C PRO A 341 -6.87 -4.75 7.58
N ALA A 342 -6.15 -5.46 8.46
CA ALA A 342 -5.35 -4.82 9.49
C ALA A 342 -4.12 -4.21 8.80
N LEU A 343 -4.14 -2.90 8.62
CA LEU A 343 -3.05 -2.14 8.02
C LEU A 343 -1.85 -2.19 8.98
N ILE A 344 -0.70 -2.69 8.50
CA ILE A 344 0.55 -2.71 9.28
C ILE A 344 1.68 -2.10 8.44
N ASP A 345 2.48 -1.26 9.10
CA ASP A 345 3.81 -0.65 8.92
C ASP A 345 4.54 -0.57 7.56
N LYS A 346 4.25 -1.38 6.53
CA LYS A 346 4.95 -1.27 5.25
C LYS A 346 4.45 -0.02 4.50
N GLN A 347 5.18 1.07 4.67
CA GLN A 347 4.93 2.32 3.96
C GLN A 347 5.55 2.26 2.56
N GLY A 348 4.87 2.86 1.61
CA GLY A 348 5.39 3.09 0.26
C GLY A 348 4.76 4.31 -0.39
N PRO A 349 5.08 4.58 -1.65
CA PRO A 349 4.48 5.69 -2.38
C PRO A 349 2.99 5.42 -2.64
N LEU A 350 2.22 6.50 -2.83
CA LEU A 350 0.83 6.38 -3.29
C LEU A 350 0.81 5.83 -4.72
N PRO A 351 -0.19 5.01 -5.08
CA PRO A 351 -0.37 4.54 -6.44
C PRO A 351 -0.56 5.68 -7.44
N VAL A 352 -0.13 5.46 -8.69
CA VAL A 352 -0.19 6.46 -9.76
C VAL A 352 -1.40 6.19 -10.65
N LEU A 353 -2.18 7.22 -10.97
CA LEU A 353 -3.25 7.16 -11.96
C LEU A 353 -2.92 8.06 -13.15
N LYS A 354 -2.91 7.49 -14.36
CA LYS A 354 -2.76 8.24 -15.62
C LYS A 354 -3.86 7.91 -16.61
N ILE A 355 -4.39 8.96 -17.25
CA ILE A 355 -5.41 8.87 -18.29
C ILE A 355 -4.82 9.39 -19.60
N PHE A 356 -4.92 8.59 -20.66
CA PHE A 356 -4.39 8.87 -21.98
C PHE A 356 -5.51 9.00 -23.01
N GLN A 357 -5.24 9.69 -24.13
CA GLN A 357 -6.22 9.81 -25.21
C GLN A 357 -6.24 8.55 -26.09
N THR A 358 -5.08 7.92 -26.30
CA THR A 358 -4.94 6.72 -27.15
C THR A 358 -4.28 5.55 -26.44
N GLU A 359 -4.44 4.36 -27.00
CA GLU A 359 -3.81 3.13 -26.50
C GLU A 359 -2.30 3.16 -26.72
N GLU A 360 -1.81 3.79 -27.80
CA GLU A 360 -0.37 3.93 -28.03
C GLU A 360 0.31 4.83 -26.99
N GLN A 361 -0.35 5.92 -26.58
CA GLN A 361 0.17 6.81 -25.52
C GLN A 361 0.25 6.09 -24.17
N GLU A 362 -0.75 5.26 -23.85
CA GLU A 362 -0.72 4.42 -22.64
C GLU A 362 0.46 3.45 -22.68
N ALA A 363 0.63 2.73 -23.79
CA ALA A 363 1.73 1.79 -23.96
C ALA A 363 3.10 2.48 -23.92
N GLU A 364 3.21 3.69 -24.49
CA GLU A 364 4.40 4.52 -24.45
C GLU A 364 4.79 4.92 -23.03
N PHE A 365 3.82 5.40 -22.26
CA PHE A 365 4.04 5.77 -20.86
C PHE A 365 4.52 4.57 -20.05
N VAL A 366 3.83 3.43 -20.15
CA VAL A 366 4.23 2.22 -19.40
C VAL A 366 5.63 1.76 -19.80
N TYR A 367 5.97 1.78 -21.09
CA TYR A 367 7.32 1.47 -21.55
C TYR A 367 8.38 2.42 -20.96
N ASN A 368 8.15 3.74 -21.05
CA ASN A 368 9.07 4.75 -20.55
C ASN A 368 9.23 4.67 -19.03
N GLU A 369 8.15 4.44 -18.30
CA GLU A 369 8.18 4.28 -16.84
C GLU A 369 9.00 3.04 -16.43
N ILE A 370 8.81 1.92 -17.14
CA ILE A 370 9.56 0.70 -16.89
C ILE A 370 11.05 0.91 -17.17
N VAL A 371 11.41 1.44 -18.33
CA VAL A 371 12.80 1.56 -18.76
C VAL A 371 13.56 2.66 -18.02
N ASN A 372 12.95 3.83 -17.83
CA ASN A 372 13.65 5.01 -17.32
C ASN A 372 13.61 5.10 -15.79
N ASN A 373 12.58 4.56 -15.14
CA ASN A 373 12.38 4.77 -13.70
C ASN A 373 12.47 3.46 -12.91
N LEU A 374 11.87 2.38 -13.41
CA LEU A 374 11.76 1.14 -12.63
C LEU A 374 12.92 0.16 -12.86
N ALA A 375 13.53 0.14 -14.05
CA ALA A 375 14.60 -0.81 -14.38
C ALA A 375 15.88 -0.62 -13.52
N PHE A 376 16.04 0.54 -12.87
CA PHE A 376 17.13 0.80 -11.93
C PHE A 376 16.86 0.22 -10.53
N GLU A 377 15.60 0.13 -10.11
CA GLU A 377 15.18 -0.32 -8.78
C GLU A 377 14.73 -1.80 -8.78
N PHE A 378 14.18 -2.29 -9.89
CA PHE A 378 13.53 -3.59 -10.01
C PHE A 378 14.03 -4.39 -11.21
N GLN A 379 14.07 -5.71 -11.06
CA GLN A 379 14.31 -6.62 -12.18
C GLN A 379 13.05 -6.71 -13.05
N LEU A 380 13.21 -6.94 -14.37
CA LEU A 380 12.06 -6.97 -15.28
C LEU A 380 11.05 -8.06 -14.91
N LYS A 381 11.53 -9.19 -14.36
CA LYS A 381 10.67 -10.27 -13.86
C LYS A 381 9.81 -9.91 -12.64
N ASP A 382 10.18 -8.85 -11.91
CA ASP A 382 9.43 -8.35 -10.75
C ASP A 382 8.26 -7.43 -11.17
N ILE A 383 8.15 -7.11 -12.46
CA ILE A 383 7.15 -6.21 -13.03
C ILE A 383 6.10 -7.01 -13.79
N ALA A 384 4.82 -6.80 -13.44
CA ALA A 384 3.70 -7.35 -14.18
C ALA A 384 2.80 -6.26 -14.78
N VAL A 385 2.29 -6.53 -15.98
CA VAL A 385 1.29 -5.73 -16.66
C VAL A 385 0.03 -6.58 -16.80
N ILE A 386 -1.08 -6.07 -16.29
CA ILE A 386 -2.37 -6.77 -16.26
C ILE A 386 -3.48 -6.01 -16.96
N CYS A 387 -4.34 -6.77 -17.64
CA CYS A 387 -5.57 -6.27 -18.24
C CYS A 387 -6.66 -7.34 -18.20
N LYS A 388 -7.93 -6.94 -18.24
CA LYS A 388 -9.05 -7.89 -18.36
C LYS A 388 -9.14 -8.49 -19.76
N ASN A 389 -8.85 -7.71 -20.80
CA ASN A 389 -9.00 -8.13 -22.20
C ASN A 389 -7.67 -8.60 -22.79
N ARG A 390 -7.62 -9.86 -23.25
CA ARG A 390 -6.42 -10.46 -23.84
C ARG A 390 -5.94 -9.73 -25.10
N LYS A 391 -6.86 -9.32 -25.98
CA LYS A 391 -6.49 -8.59 -27.22
C LYS A 391 -5.77 -7.28 -26.92
N TYR A 392 -6.13 -6.64 -25.81
CA TYR A 392 -5.49 -5.41 -25.35
C TYR A 392 -4.05 -5.67 -24.89
N LEU A 393 -3.81 -6.76 -24.15
CA LEU A 393 -2.45 -7.19 -23.78
C LEU A 393 -1.61 -7.58 -25.00
N GLU A 394 -2.21 -8.20 -26.03
CA GLU A 394 -1.53 -8.52 -27.29
C GLU A 394 -1.09 -7.26 -28.05
N SER A 395 -1.93 -6.23 -28.08
CA SER A 395 -1.56 -4.92 -28.63
C SER A 395 -0.37 -4.31 -27.89
N PHE A 396 -0.42 -4.29 -26.56
CA PHE A 396 0.67 -3.81 -25.71
C PHE A 396 1.96 -4.62 -25.92
N TYR A 397 1.87 -5.95 -26.01
CA TYR A 397 3.02 -6.82 -26.28
C TYR A 397 3.71 -6.47 -27.59
N ASN A 398 2.93 -6.27 -28.67
CA ASN A 398 3.48 -5.92 -29.98
C ASN A 398 4.22 -4.58 -29.93
N TYR A 399 3.63 -3.59 -29.24
CA TYR A 399 4.26 -2.28 -29.05
C TYR A 399 5.60 -2.39 -28.32
N VAL A 400 5.62 -3.05 -27.16
CA VAL A 400 6.81 -3.17 -26.32
C VAL A 400 7.91 -4.00 -27.00
N SER A 401 7.52 -5.07 -27.69
CA SER A 401 8.44 -5.91 -28.45
C SER A 401 9.08 -5.15 -29.61
N SER A 402 8.34 -4.25 -30.27
CA SER A 402 8.89 -3.39 -31.35
C SER A 402 9.97 -2.43 -30.85
N LYS A 403 9.94 -2.06 -29.57
CA LYS A 403 10.95 -1.21 -28.90
C LYS A 403 12.09 -2.00 -28.24
N GLY A 404 12.08 -3.34 -28.37
CA GLY A 404 13.15 -4.22 -27.87
C GLY A 404 13.08 -4.59 -26.39
N LEU A 405 11.99 -4.26 -25.68
CA LEU A 405 11.80 -4.70 -24.31
C LEU A 405 11.18 -6.11 -24.30
N LYS A 406 11.84 -7.03 -23.58
CA LYS A 406 11.43 -8.43 -23.51
C LYS A 406 10.19 -8.58 -22.63
N ALA A 407 9.11 -9.10 -23.19
CA ALA A 407 7.85 -9.38 -22.52
C ALA A 407 7.49 -10.86 -22.64
N ILE A 408 6.89 -11.43 -21.61
CA ILE A 408 6.51 -12.85 -21.53
C ILE A 408 5.04 -12.94 -21.12
N PHE A 409 4.23 -13.61 -21.94
CA PHE A 409 2.88 -13.96 -21.55
C PHE A 409 2.90 -15.10 -20.55
N LEU A 410 2.32 -14.87 -19.37
CA LEU A 410 2.00 -15.96 -18.45
C LEU A 410 0.60 -16.47 -18.78
N ASN A 411 0.55 -17.53 -19.58
CA ASN A 411 -0.64 -18.27 -19.93
C ASN A 411 -0.79 -19.51 -19.04
N SER A 412 -1.96 -20.13 -19.12
CA SER A 412 -2.24 -21.37 -18.40
C SER A 412 -1.61 -22.61 -19.03
N ASP A 413 -1.14 -22.55 -20.28
CA ASP A 413 -0.81 -23.74 -21.09
C ASP A 413 0.67 -23.79 -21.56
N SER A 414 1.49 -22.77 -21.27
CA SER A 414 2.93 -22.78 -21.55
C SER A 414 3.74 -23.25 -20.34
N GLY A 415 4.72 -24.12 -20.56
CA GLY A 415 5.73 -24.51 -19.56
C GLY A 415 6.63 -23.31 -19.22
N GLU A 416 6.16 -22.46 -18.31
CA GLU A 416 6.72 -21.12 -18.08
C GLU A 416 7.96 -21.13 -17.19
N ASN A 417 9.04 -20.56 -17.71
CA ASN A 417 10.26 -20.30 -16.96
C ASN A 417 10.14 -18.97 -16.20
N PHE A 418 9.75 -19.05 -14.92
CA PHE A 418 9.68 -17.88 -14.03
C PHE A 418 11.04 -17.21 -13.80
N GLU A 419 12.15 -17.88 -14.13
CA GLU A 419 13.52 -17.34 -14.06
C GLU A 419 13.87 -16.42 -15.22
N GLU A 420 13.17 -16.52 -16.36
CA GLU A 420 13.54 -15.78 -17.56
C GLU A 420 13.37 -14.28 -17.35
N GLU A 421 14.42 -13.49 -17.61
CA GLU A 421 14.35 -12.03 -17.52
C GLU A 421 13.38 -11.46 -18.58
N GLY A 422 12.40 -10.67 -18.14
CA GLY A 422 11.39 -10.03 -18.99
C GLY A 422 10.14 -9.63 -18.20
N ILE A 423 9.38 -8.65 -18.69
CA ILE A 423 8.13 -8.22 -18.03
C ILE A 423 7.05 -9.29 -18.17
N ARG A 424 6.19 -9.44 -17.15
CA ARG A 424 5.12 -10.45 -17.15
C ARG A 424 3.80 -9.86 -17.63
N LEU A 425 3.23 -10.41 -18.70
CA LEU A 425 1.90 -10.03 -19.20
C LEU A 425 0.88 -11.06 -18.76
N ILE A 426 -0.13 -10.63 -18.00
CA ILE A 426 -1.07 -11.55 -17.34
C ILE A 426 -2.49 -11.00 -17.44
N THR A 427 -3.48 -11.86 -17.65
CA THR A 427 -4.87 -11.41 -17.52
C THR A 427 -5.25 -11.20 -16.05
N MET A 428 -6.20 -10.30 -15.76
CA MET A 428 -6.64 -10.07 -14.38
C MET A 428 -7.20 -11.32 -13.69
N HIS A 429 -7.73 -12.30 -14.43
CA HIS A 429 -8.21 -13.56 -13.86
C HIS A 429 -7.04 -14.47 -13.46
N SER A 430 -5.95 -14.46 -14.24
CA SER A 430 -4.81 -15.35 -14.04
C SER A 430 -3.79 -14.80 -13.04
N ILE A 431 -3.83 -13.51 -12.69
CA ILE A 431 -2.96 -12.95 -11.64
C ILE A 431 -3.35 -13.43 -10.23
N LYS A 432 -4.53 -14.03 -10.05
CA LYS A 432 -4.93 -14.58 -8.76
C LYS A 432 -3.93 -15.66 -8.31
N GLY A 433 -3.39 -15.48 -7.10
CA GLY A 433 -2.32 -16.31 -6.54
C GLY A 433 -0.89 -15.87 -6.87
N LEU A 434 -0.71 -14.93 -7.81
CA LEU A 434 0.59 -14.37 -8.20
C LEU A 434 0.79 -12.98 -7.62
N GLU A 435 2.04 -12.58 -7.45
CA GLU A 435 2.43 -11.33 -6.83
C GLU A 435 3.68 -10.75 -7.49
N PHE A 436 3.73 -9.42 -7.55
CA PHE A 436 4.80 -8.69 -8.21
C PHE A 436 5.17 -7.47 -7.38
N LYS A 437 6.44 -7.04 -7.44
CA LYS A 437 6.86 -5.80 -6.76
C LYS A 437 6.15 -4.60 -7.38
N VAL A 438 6.04 -4.61 -8.70
CA VAL A 438 5.37 -3.57 -9.48
C VAL A 438 4.24 -4.18 -10.31
N VAL A 439 3.06 -3.58 -10.24
CA VAL A 439 1.91 -3.95 -11.10
C VAL A 439 1.41 -2.73 -11.85
N PHE A 440 1.29 -2.87 -13.16
CA PHE A 440 0.57 -1.96 -14.04
C PHE A 440 -0.79 -2.57 -14.38
N ILE A 441 -1.88 -1.88 -14.09
CA ILE A 441 -3.23 -2.25 -14.54
C ILE A 441 -3.58 -1.34 -15.71
N ILE A 442 -3.54 -1.89 -16.93
CA ILE A 442 -3.77 -1.15 -18.17
C ILE A 442 -5.17 -1.39 -18.73
N GLY A 443 -5.65 -0.48 -19.58
CA GLY A 443 -6.95 -0.62 -20.22
C GLY A 443 -8.12 -0.54 -19.25
N LEU A 444 -8.02 0.30 -18.20
CA LEU A 444 -9.12 0.60 -17.26
C LEU A 444 -10.19 1.49 -17.89
N ASN A 445 -10.75 1.01 -19.00
CA ASN A 445 -11.66 1.75 -19.87
C ASN A 445 -13.11 1.30 -19.61
N SER A 446 -14.08 2.21 -19.77
CA SER A 446 -15.50 1.92 -19.49
C SER A 446 -16.11 0.79 -20.34
N ASN A 447 -15.48 0.41 -21.45
CA ASN A 447 -15.89 -0.69 -22.32
C ASN A 447 -15.13 -2.00 -22.07
N ILE A 448 -14.14 -1.99 -21.19
CA ILE A 448 -13.35 -3.17 -20.79
C ILE A 448 -13.76 -3.59 -19.38
N ILE A 449 -13.84 -2.64 -18.46
CA ILE A 449 -14.17 -2.88 -17.06
C ILE A 449 -15.01 -1.72 -16.49
N PRO A 450 -16.23 -1.95 -16.00
CA PRO A 450 -17.00 -3.18 -16.16
C PRO A 450 -17.41 -3.41 -17.62
N TYR A 451 -17.48 -4.67 -18.04
CA TYR A 451 -18.05 -5.03 -19.35
C TYR A 451 -19.36 -5.80 -19.13
N SER A 452 -20.48 -5.21 -19.51
CA SER A 452 -21.76 -5.90 -19.64
C SER A 452 -22.17 -5.95 -21.10
N SER A 453 -22.41 -7.15 -21.62
CA SER A 453 -23.00 -7.35 -22.94
C SER A 453 -24.52 -7.52 -22.89
N CYS A 454 -25.14 -7.39 -21.72
CA CYS A 454 -26.56 -7.65 -21.49
C CYS A 454 -27.30 -6.36 -21.18
N GLU A 455 -28.47 -6.17 -21.77
CA GLU A 455 -29.36 -5.01 -21.54
C GLU A 455 -30.11 -5.09 -20.20
N ASP A 456 -30.11 -6.26 -19.55
CA ASP A 456 -30.72 -6.46 -18.25
C ASP A 456 -29.89 -5.77 -17.14
N ASN A 457 -30.50 -4.79 -16.48
CA ASN A 457 -29.90 -3.98 -15.42
C ASN A 457 -29.41 -4.80 -14.22
N GLU A 458 -30.01 -5.96 -13.94
CA GLU A 458 -29.68 -6.76 -12.76
C GLU A 458 -28.49 -7.68 -13.02
N VAL A 459 -28.45 -8.32 -14.20
CA VAL A 459 -27.29 -9.09 -14.67
C VAL A 459 -26.07 -8.17 -14.82
N ALA A 460 -26.29 -6.95 -15.31
CA ALA A 460 -25.25 -5.94 -15.40
C ALA A 460 -24.65 -5.58 -14.03
N LYS A 461 -25.47 -5.44 -12.97
CA LYS A 461 -25.00 -5.17 -11.60
C LYS A 461 -24.18 -6.34 -11.01
N LEU A 462 -24.57 -7.59 -11.29
CA LEU A 462 -23.82 -8.75 -10.81
C LEU A 462 -22.45 -8.85 -11.49
N GLN A 463 -22.42 -8.61 -12.80
CA GLN A 463 -21.16 -8.54 -13.54
C GLN A 463 -20.28 -7.38 -13.06
N GLU A 464 -20.89 -6.22 -12.77
CA GLU A 464 -20.20 -5.07 -12.19
C GLU A 464 -19.56 -5.43 -10.84
N THR A 465 -20.29 -6.10 -9.95
CA THR A 465 -19.78 -6.54 -8.64
C THR A 465 -18.62 -7.52 -8.79
N THR A 466 -18.72 -8.45 -9.74
CA THR A 466 -17.65 -9.42 -10.04
C THR A 466 -16.41 -8.71 -10.59
N ASP A 467 -16.59 -7.77 -11.51
CA ASP A 467 -15.52 -6.96 -12.08
C ASP A 467 -14.85 -6.06 -11.02
N LYS A 468 -15.61 -5.53 -10.05
CA LYS A 468 -15.05 -4.79 -8.90
C LYS A 468 -14.16 -5.68 -8.05
N LYS A 469 -14.59 -6.90 -7.73
CA LYS A 469 -13.76 -7.87 -7.00
C LYS A 469 -12.49 -8.22 -7.78
N LEU A 470 -12.61 -8.39 -9.10
CA LEU A 470 -11.46 -8.64 -9.96
C LEU A 470 -10.47 -7.46 -9.94
N PHE A 471 -10.96 -6.23 -9.97
CA PHE A 471 -10.13 -5.04 -9.88
C PHE A 471 -9.43 -4.91 -8.52
N TYR A 472 -10.14 -5.19 -7.43
CA TYR A 472 -9.56 -5.27 -6.10
C TYR A 472 -8.45 -6.31 -6.00
N VAL A 473 -8.67 -7.52 -6.53
CA VAL A 473 -7.66 -8.58 -6.57
C VAL A 473 -6.45 -8.12 -7.37
N GLY A 474 -6.64 -7.48 -8.53
CA GLY A 474 -5.55 -6.93 -9.34
C GLY A 474 -4.69 -5.92 -8.59
N MET A 475 -5.31 -4.94 -7.91
CA MET A 475 -4.60 -3.93 -7.13
C MET A 475 -3.80 -4.55 -5.97
N THR A 476 -4.38 -5.52 -5.28
CA THR A 476 -3.75 -6.18 -4.12
C THR A 476 -2.65 -7.19 -4.48
N ARG A 477 -2.35 -7.39 -5.78
CA ARG A 477 -1.17 -8.17 -6.23
C ARG A 477 0.11 -7.34 -6.31
N ALA A 478 0.01 -6.03 -6.18
CA ALA A 478 1.16 -5.14 -6.07
C ALA A 478 1.73 -5.16 -4.65
N ASN A 479 3.05 -5.37 -4.53
CA ASN A 479 3.73 -5.35 -3.24
C ASN A 479 4.30 -3.98 -2.89
N GLU A 480 4.75 -3.19 -3.87
CA GLU A 480 5.50 -1.94 -3.65
C GLU A 480 4.98 -0.77 -4.50
N ARG A 481 4.82 -0.97 -5.82
CA ARG A 481 4.34 0.06 -6.74
C ARG A 481 3.09 -0.41 -7.49
N LEU A 482 2.09 0.46 -7.59
CA LEU A 482 0.87 0.22 -8.35
C LEU A 482 0.62 1.40 -9.30
N TYR A 483 0.42 1.07 -10.57
CA TYR A 483 0.08 2.01 -11.63
C TYR A 483 -1.27 1.64 -12.22
N LEU A 484 -2.18 2.61 -12.28
CA LEU A 484 -3.49 2.49 -12.89
C LEU A 484 -3.49 3.33 -14.17
N CYS A 485 -3.71 2.68 -15.30
CA CYS A 485 -3.67 3.31 -16.60
C CYS A 485 -5.01 3.13 -17.32
N CYS A 486 -5.45 4.22 -17.95
CA CYS A 486 -6.65 4.25 -18.77
C CYS A 486 -6.34 4.92 -20.11
N SER A 487 -6.91 4.40 -21.17
CA SER A 487 -6.93 5.03 -22.49
C SER A 487 -8.35 5.42 -22.88
N ARG A 488 -8.56 6.57 -23.51
CA ARG A 488 -9.87 7.07 -23.97
C ARG A 488 -10.82 7.39 -22.80
N LYS A 489 -11.83 6.56 -22.55
CA LYS A 489 -12.92 6.82 -21.59
C LYS A 489 -12.69 6.05 -20.28
N PRO A 490 -12.48 6.74 -19.14
CA PRO A 490 -12.26 6.11 -17.84
C PRO A 490 -13.36 5.16 -17.41
N SER A 491 -12.96 4.05 -16.79
CA SER A 491 -13.85 3.16 -16.07
C SER A 491 -14.59 3.91 -14.96
N LYS A 492 -15.87 3.54 -14.73
CA LYS A 492 -16.65 4.01 -13.59
C LYS A 492 -15.94 3.74 -12.26
N PHE A 493 -15.21 2.62 -12.15
CA PHE A 493 -14.53 2.25 -10.91
C PHE A 493 -13.44 3.23 -10.51
N LEU A 494 -12.82 3.94 -11.46
CA LEU A 494 -11.83 4.97 -11.16
C LEU A 494 -12.44 6.16 -10.41
N SER A 495 -13.70 6.50 -10.71
CA SER A 495 -14.44 7.56 -9.99
C SER A 495 -14.89 7.15 -8.58
N GLU A 496 -14.93 5.83 -8.31
CA GLU A 496 -15.29 5.30 -7.00
C GLU A 496 -14.09 5.25 -6.04
N LEU A 497 -12.86 5.25 -6.56
CA LEU A 497 -11.64 5.28 -5.75
C LEU A 497 -11.50 6.59 -4.97
N ASN A 498 -10.83 6.53 -3.82
CA ASN A 498 -10.41 7.74 -3.13
C ASN A 498 -9.21 8.37 -3.85
N THR A 499 -9.46 9.42 -4.61
CA THR A 499 -8.46 10.18 -5.38
C THR A 499 -7.37 10.81 -4.51
N LYS A 500 -7.63 11.10 -3.23
CA LYS A 500 -6.60 11.57 -2.29
C LYS A 500 -5.53 10.51 -1.99
N LEU A 501 -5.80 9.25 -2.32
CA LEU A 501 -4.85 8.13 -2.20
C LEU A 501 -4.11 7.83 -3.50
N LEU A 502 -4.23 8.69 -4.51
CA LEU A 502 -3.56 8.55 -5.81
C LEU A 502 -2.63 9.73 -6.05
N ARG A 503 -1.58 9.53 -6.85
CA ARG A 503 -0.69 10.59 -7.36
C ARG A 503 -0.82 10.73 -8.87
N ILE A 504 -0.60 11.94 -9.36
CA ILE A 504 -0.55 12.21 -10.81
C ILE A 504 0.67 11.58 -11.47
N ASP A 505 1.78 11.45 -10.73
CA ASP A 505 3.05 10.99 -11.26
C ASP A 505 3.87 10.25 -10.19
N SER A 506 4.76 9.34 -10.61
CA SER A 506 5.56 8.54 -9.67
C SER A 506 6.60 9.39 -8.94
N LYS A 507 6.98 10.53 -9.50
CA LYS A 507 8.05 11.40 -8.99
C LYS A 507 7.58 12.68 -8.30
N CYS A 508 6.32 13.09 -8.49
CA CYS A 508 5.76 14.32 -7.95
C CYS A 508 4.74 14.05 -6.83
N ASN A 509 4.83 14.73 -5.69
CA ASN A 509 3.98 14.47 -4.52
C ASN A 509 2.52 14.91 -4.68
N LEU A 510 2.18 15.64 -5.75
CA LEU A 510 0.81 16.02 -6.08
C LEU A 510 -0.13 14.81 -6.21
N ARG A 511 -1.24 14.86 -5.48
CA ARG A 511 -2.30 13.83 -5.56
C ARG A 511 -3.07 13.93 -6.87
N SER A 512 -3.78 12.89 -7.30
CA SER A 512 -4.58 12.96 -8.53
C SER A 512 -5.71 13.99 -8.41
N PHE A 513 -6.09 14.60 -9.53
CA PHE A 513 -7.19 15.58 -9.59
C PHE A 513 -8.48 15.03 -8.98
N TYR A 514 -9.14 15.88 -8.19
CA TYR A 514 -10.45 15.60 -7.61
C TYR A 514 -11.31 16.85 -7.62
N LYS A 515 -12.61 16.65 -7.84
CA LYS A 515 -13.56 17.77 -7.89
C LYS A 515 -13.85 18.27 -6.49
N LEU A 516 -13.77 19.59 -6.34
CA LEU A 516 -14.20 20.32 -5.15
C LEU A 516 -15.62 20.85 -5.37
N ARG A 517 -16.37 21.04 -4.28
CA ARG A 517 -17.62 21.79 -4.35
C ARG A 517 -17.29 23.27 -4.45
N ILE A 518 -18.12 24.04 -5.14
CA ILE A 518 -17.92 25.47 -5.33
C ILE A 518 -17.87 26.22 -3.98
N ASP A 519 -18.63 25.75 -2.98
CA ASP A 519 -18.61 26.32 -1.62
C ASP A 519 -17.24 26.19 -0.93
N ASP A 520 -16.42 25.23 -1.36
CA ASP A 520 -15.08 24.97 -0.83
C ASP A 520 -13.99 25.72 -1.64
N TYR A 521 -14.37 26.57 -2.62
CA TYR A 521 -13.42 27.33 -3.42
C TYR A 521 -12.79 28.48 -2.61
N ARG A 522 -11.49 28.67 -2.78
CA ARG A 522 -10.73 29.78 -2.19
C ARG A 522 -10.52 30.91 -3.20
N TYR A 523 -10.29 32.12 -2.69
CA TYR A 523 -10.03 33.32 -3.50
C TYR A 523 -11.14 33.72 -4.48
N ILE A 524 -12.39 33.33 -4.22
CA ILE A 524 -13.57 33.61 -5.07
C ILE A 524 -13.65 35.09 -5.51
N ASN A 525 -13.32 36.02 -4.61
CA ASN A 525 -13.38 37.47 -4.88
C ASN A 525 -12.33 37.98 -5.88
N LYS A 526 -11.30 37.18 -6.20
CA LYS A 526 -10.22 37.53 -7.14
C LYS A 526 -10.37 36.84 -8.50
N ILE A 527 -11.30 35.91 -8.63
CA ILE A 527 -11.49 35.08 -9.82
C ILE A 527 -12.59 35.69 -10.69
N ARG A 528 -12.33 35.83 -11.99
CA ARG A 528 -13.31 36.41 -12.93
C ARG A 528 -14.49 35.49 -13.22
N ASP A 529 -14.22 34.21 -13.46
CA ASP A 529 -15.22 33.20 -13.80
C ASP A 529 -15.00 31.91 -13.01
N ILE A 530 -15.77 31.77 -11.93
CA ILE A 530 -15.72 30.60 -11.04
C ILE A 530 -16.28 29.32 -11.68
N TYR A 531 -16.99 29.42 -12.81
CA TYR A 531 -17.64 28.27 -13.46
C TYR A 531 -16.80 27.72 -14.63
N CYS A 532 -15.65 28.32 -14.93
CA CYS A 532 -14.81 27.83 -16.01
C CYS A 532 -14.14 26.48 -15.64
N LYS A 533 -13.94 25.61 -16.63
CA LYS A 533 -13.36 24.26 -16.41
C LYS A 533 -11.92 24.29 -15.89
N GLU A 534 -11.20 25.36 -16.19
CA GLU A 534 -9.84 25.57 -15.71
C GLU A 534 -9.81 25.89 -14.22
N GLU A 535 -10.84 26.58 -13.71
CA GLU A 535 -10.96 26.91 -12.29
C GLU A 535 -11.08 25.65 -11.43
N GLU A 536 -11.75 24.60 -11.90
CA GLU A 536 -11.80 23.32 -11.17
C GLU A 536 -10.38 22.80 -10.86
N VAL A 537 -9.48 22.85 -11.84
CA VAL A 537 -8.09 22.39 -11.69
C VAL A 537 -7.28 23.39 -10.84
N ARG A 538 -7.52 24.70 -11.00
CA ARG A 538 -6.86 25.74 -10.21
C ARG A 538 -7.16 25.58 -8.72
N GLN A 539 -8.42 25.36 -8.37
CA GLN A 539 -8.86 25.16 -6.98
C GLN A 539 -8.31 23.87 -6.39
N TRP A 540 -8.28 22.78 -7.16
CA TRP A 540 -7.62 21.54 -6.76
C TRP A 540 -6.13 21.79 -6.46
N LEU A 541 -5.41 22.47 -7.35
CA LEU A 541 -3.99 22.79 -7.16
C LEU A 541 -3.74 23.64 -5.91
N ILE A 542 -4.55 24.68 -5.67
CA ILE A 542 -4.45 25.51 -4.45
C ILE A 542 -4.63 24.65 -3.20
N ASN A 543 -5.60 23.72 -3.21
CA ASN A 543 -5.80 22.80 -2.11
C ASN A 543 -4.60 21.89 -1.88
N GLU A 544 -3.96 21.39 -2.94
CA GLU A 544 -2.76 20.58 -2.83
C GLU A 544 -1.55 21.36 -2.31
N LEU A 545 -1.38 22.63 -2.70
CA LEU A 545 -0.31 23.48 -2.17
C LEU A 545 -0.42 23.64 -0.65
N ILE A 546 -1.64 23.75 -0.13
CA ILE A 546 -1.91 23.90 1.31
C ILE A 546 -1.87 22.54 2.03
N GLU A 547 -2.59 21.54 1.54
CA GLU A 547 -2.73 20.24 2.21
C GLU A 547 -1.48 19.37 2.08
N THR A 548 -0.86 19.32 0.89
CA THR A 548 0.25 18.42 0.57
C THR A 548 1.59 19.11 0.78
N TYR A 549 1.79 20.29 0.17
CA TYR A 549 3.06 21.03 0.24
C TYR A 549 3.16 21.99 1.43
N LYS A 550 2.09 22.13 2.23
CA LYS A 550 2.03 22.90 3.50
C LYS A 550 2.26 24.40 3.36
N TYR A 551 2.03 24.98 2.19
CA TYR A 551 2.11 26.42 2.00
C TYR A 551 0.99 27.16 2.74
N PRO A 552 1.30 28.18 3.56
CA PRO A 552 0.30 29.06 4.14
C PRO A 552 -0.47 29.83 3.07
N GLU A 553 -1.77 30.05 3.29
CA GLU A 553 -2.63 30.82 2.37
C GLU A 553 -2.11 32.25 2.12
N GLU A 554 -1.41 32.84 3.09
CA GLU A 554 -0.79 34.16 2.98
C GLU A 554 0.30 34.23 1.90
N LEU A 555 0.94 33.10 1.59
CA LEU A 555 1.98 33.01 0.56
C LEU A 555 1.43 32.66 -0.81
N ILE A 556 0.14 32.37 -0.95
CA ILE A 556 -0.49 31.99 -2.22
C ILE A 556 -1.31 33.17 -2.74
N ASP A 557 -1.22 33.44 -4.04
CA ASP A 557 -2.11 34.38 -4.74
C ASP A 557 -2.51 33.85 -6.11
N VAL A 558 -3.59 34.40 -6.67
CA VAL A 558 -4.20 33.98 -7.94
C VAL A 558 -4.37 35.16 -8.91
N GLU A 559 -4.46 34.87 -10.21
CA GLU A 559 -4.50 35.89 -11.28
C GLU A 559 -3.39 36.95 -11.11
N TYR A 560 -2.16 36.51 -10.83
CA TYR A 560 -1.04 37.42 -10.55
C TYR A 560 -0.58 38.11 -11.84
N ARG A 561 -0.65 39.44 -11.85
CA ARG A 561 -0.35 40.26 -13.03
C ARG A 561 1.16 40.40 -13.22
N ILE A 562 1.63 40.04 -14.40
CA ILE A 562 3.02 40.21 -14.88
C ILE A 562 3.04 41.03 -16.18
N ASN A 563 4.15 41.70 -16.47
CA ASN A 563 4.30 42.50 -17.68
C ASN A 563 5.28 41.81 -18.63
N VAL A 564 4.75 41.03 -19.59
CA VAL A 564 5.57 40.38 -20.62
C VAL A 564 5.76 41.36 -21.77
N PHE A 565 6.95 41.95 -21.86
CA PHE A 565 7.25 43.11 -22.71
C PHE A 565 6.35 44.31 -22.41
N SER A 566 5.31 44.52 -23.22
CA SER A 566 4.37 45.66 -23.15
C SER A 566 2.91 45.25 -22.96
N LYS A 567 2.63 43.94 -22.84
CA LYS A 567 1.27 43.42 -22.64
C LYS A 567 1.13 42.85 -21.22
N PRO A 568 0.07 43.22 -20.49
CA PRO A 568 -0.22 42.59 -19.20
C PRO A 568 -0.63 41.13 -19.45
N ALA A 569 0.02 40.21 -18.74
CA ALA A 569 -0.34 38.80 -18.68
C ALA A 569 -0.65 38.44 -17.23
N PHE A 570 -1.37 37.33 -17.03
CA PHE A 570 -1.79 36.87 -15.72
C PHE A 570 -1.28 35.44 -15.55
N VAL A 571 -0.64 35.21 -14.41
CA VAL A 571 -0.24 33.88 -13.93
C VAL A 571 -1.38 33.33 -13.08
N ASP A 572 -1.74 32.07 -13.29
CA ASP A 572 -2.91 31.47 -12.65
C ASP A 572 -2.77 31.40 -11.13
N VAL A 573 -1.67 30.83 -10.66
CA VAL A 573 -1.33 30.74 -9.24
C VAL A 573 0.14 31.09 -9.04
N VAL A 574 0.44 31.85 -7.99
CA VAL A 574 1.81 32.14 -7.57
C VAL A 574 1.98 31.81 -6.10
N VAL A 575 3.10 31.19 -5.77
CA VAL A 575 3.58 31.00 -4.39
C VAL A 575 4.73 31.96 -4.17
N PHE A 576 4.64 32.72 -3.08
CA PHE A 576 5.65 33.69 -2.66
C PHE A 576 6.57 33.13 -1.57
N ARG A 577 7.73 33.75 -1.44
CA ARG A 577 8.59 33.65 -0.25
C ARG A 577 9.06 35.05 0.15
N TYR A 578 9.52 35.20 1.39
CA TYR A 578 10.24 36.39 1.81
C TYR A 578 11.73 36.24 1.51
N ASP A 579 12.34 37.28 0.93
CA ASP A 579 13.79 37.32 0.74
C ASP A 579 14.52 37.87 1.98
N SER A 580 15.85 37.94 1.92
CA SER A 580 16.69 38.47 3.01
C SER A 580 16.34 39.91 3.40
N ASN A 581 15.70 40.67 2.51
CA ASN A 581 15.29 42.05 2.75
C ASN A 581 13.85 42.14 3.29
N LYS A 582 13.23 41.00 3.61
CA LYS A 582 11.82 40.88 4.03
C LYS A 582 10.84 41.35 2.93
N GLU A 583 11.26 41.33 1.67
CA GLU A 583 10.37 41.60 0.54
C GLU A 583 9.70 40.30 0.10
N LYS A 584 8.39 40.37 -0.17
CA LYS A 584 7.61 39.25 -0.68
C LYS A 584 7.88 39.10 -2.18
N VAL A 585 8.57 38.04 -2.58
CA VAL A 585 8.99 37.78 -3.97
C VAL A 585 8.38 36.48 -4.52
N PRO A 586 7.99 36.43 -5.81
CA PRO A 586 7.52 35.18 -6.42
C PRO A 586 8.56 34.08 -6.34
N PHE A 587 8.15 32.90 -5.86
CA PHE A 587 9.01 31.74 -5.71
C PHE A 587 8.67 30.64 -6.72
N ILE A 588 7.38 30.32 -6.84
CA ILE A 588 6.87 29.34 -7.81
C ILE A 588 5.70 29.97 -8.56
N ILE A 589 5.69 29.80 -9.87
CA ILE A 589 4.54 30.18 -10.71
C ILE A 589 3.90 28.94 -11.32
N PHE A 590 2.57 28.94 -11.39
CA PHE A 590 1.80 27.84 -11.92
C PHE A 590 0.92 28.32 -13.08
N GLU A 591 0.91 27.52 -14.15
CA GLU A 591 -0.04 27.62 -15.25
C GLU A 591 -0.95 26.40 -15.22
N VAL A 592 -2.25 26.62 -15.27
CA VAL A 592 -3.27 25.59 -15.16
C VAL A 592 -4.03 25.50 -16.47
N LYS A 593 -4.30 24.27 -16.92
CA LYS A 593 -5.16 24.02 -18.09
C LYS A 593 -6.38 23.20 -17.68
N PRO A 594 -7.49 23.25 -18.46
CA PRO A 594 -8.67 22.44 -18.19
C PRO A 594 -8.34 20.96 -18.08
N TYR A 595 -9.06 20.23 -17.23
CA TYR A 595 -8.78 18.82 -16.98
C TYR A 595 -8.73 17.99 -18.27
N LEU A 596 -7.62 17.27 -18.48
CA LEU A 596 -7.32 16.43 -19.66
C LEU A 596 -7.18 17.18 -21.00
N SER A 597 -6.98 18.51 -21.00
CA SER A 597 -6.73 19.24 -22.25
C SER A 597 -5.29 19.11 -22.76
N GLY A 598 -4.37 18.59 -21.95
CA GLY A 598 -2.94 18.58 -22.22
C GLY A 598 -2.26 19.89 -21.83
N ILE A 599 -0.93 19.80 -21.66
CA ILE A 599 -0.08 20.87 -21.08
C ILE A 599 0.82 21.58 -22.10
N GLY A 600 0.80 21.18 -23.38
CA GLY A 600 1.74 21.68 -24.40
C GLY A 600 1.73 23.20 -24.56
N GLN A 601 0.57 23.80 -24.78
CA GLN A 601 0.43 25.27 -24.89
C GLN A 601 0.79 25.99 -23.58
N GLY A 602 0.43 25.40 -22.43
CA GLY A 602 0.76 25.96 -21.13
C GLY A 602 2.26 25.96 -20.83
N ALA A 603 2.99 24.94 -21.29
CA ALA A 603 4.44 24.87 -21.11
C ALA A 603 5.18 25.98 -21.88
N GLU A 604 4.74 26.31 -23.11
CA GLU A 604 5.31 27.42 -23.88
C GLU A 604 5.03 28.77 -23.22
N GLN A 605 3.80 28.96 -22.74
CA GLN A 605 3.37 30.16 -22.02
C GLN A 605 4.17 30.36 -20.72
N LEU A 606 4.32 29.29 -19.93
CA LEU A 606 5.09 29.29 -18.69
C LEU A 606 6.57 29.64 -18.90
N LYS A 607 7.19 29.14 -19.98
CA LYS A 607 8.57 29.52 -20.35
C LYS A 607 8.70 31.02 -20.64
N SER A 608 7.70 31.61 -21.28
CA SER A 608 7.65 33.06 -21.49
C SER A 608 7.58 33.81 -20.16
N TYR A 609 6.77 33.33 -19.21
CA TYR A 609 6.62 33.95 -17.89
C TYR A 609 7.89 33.87 -17.03
N LEU A 610 8.54 32.71 -17.00
CA LEU A 610 9.80 32.51 -16.26
C LEU A 610 10.93 33.45 -16.71
N ASN A 611 10.97 33.84 -18.00
CA ASN A 611 11.94 34.81 -18.50
C ASN A 611 11.71 36.24 -17.97
N VAL A 612 10.48 36.56 -17.58
CA VAL A 612 10.07 37.91 -17.21
C VAL A 612 10.01 38.13 -15.70
N VAL A 613 9.76 37.08 -14.92
CA VAL A 613 9.65 37.15 -13.46
C VAL A 613 11.03 36.92 -12.81
N PRO A 614 11.75 37.98 -12.41
CA PRO A 614 13.06 37.82 -11.80
C PRO A 614 12.91 37.14 -10.43
N ARG A 615 13.85 36.28 -10.05
CA ARG A 615 13.91 35.55 -8.75
C ARG A 615 12.91 34.39 -8.59
N CYS A 616 12.07 34.10 -9.58
CA CYS A 616 11.27 32.87 -9.60
C CYS A 616 12.20 31.65 -9.72
N SER A 617 11.98 30.63 -8.88
CA SER A 617 12.84 29.45 -8.83
C SER A 617 12.25 28.25 -9.58
N PHE A 618 10.93 28.19 -9.68
CA PHE A 618 10.23 27.08 -10.33
C PHE A 618 9.03 27.57 -11.15
N GLY A 619 8.81 26.94 -12.30
CA GLY A 619 7.57 27.07 -13.06
C GLY A 619 6.91 25.70 -13.19
N VAL A 620 5.61 25.64 -12.93
CA VAL A 620 4.83 24.39 -13.00
C VAL A 620 3.68 24.56 -13.98
N VAL A 621 3.47 23.59 -14.86
CA VAL A 621 2.25 23.52 -15.68
C VAL A 621 1.53 22.20 -15.41
N THR A 622 0.22 22.28 -15.20
CA THR A 622 -0.60 21.08 -14.95
C THR A 622 -2.01 21.20 -15.53
N ASP A 623 -2.54 20.08 -16.01
CA ASP A 623 -3.96 19.92 -16.36
C ASP A 623 -4.68 18.98 -15.39
N GLY A 624 -4.08 18.68 -14.24
CA GLY A 624 -4.61 17.73 -13.25
C GLY A 624 -4.39 16.24 -13.56
N ASN A 625 -3.88 15.90 -14.76
CA ASN A 625 -3.50 14.53 -15.14
C ASN A 625 -2.01 14.44 -15.53
N SER A 626 -1.51 15.47 -16.19
CA SER A 626 -0.12 15.64 -16.59
C SER A 626 0.48 16.85 -15.88
N ILE A 627 1.76 16.76 -15.57
CA ILE A 627 2.53 17.84 -14.95
C ILE A 627 3.90 17.95 -15.60
N LEU A 628 4.39 19.18 -15.74
CA LEU A 628 5.78 19.49 -16.05
C LEU A 628 6.26 20.59 -15.11
N ILE A 629 7.47 20.41 -14.57
CA ILE A 629 8.10 21.34 -13.65
C ILE A 629 9.43 21.75 -14.24
N PHE A 630 9.65 23.05 -14.34
CA PHE A 630 10.90 23.67 -14.77
C PHE A 630 11.56 24.35 -13.58
N ASP A 631 12.88 24.19 -13.46
CA ASP A 631 13.68 25.02 -12.55
C ASP A 631 14.01 26.39 -13.18
N SER A 632 14.73 27.23 -12.43
CA SER A 632 15.24 28.53 -12.90
C SER A 632 16.14 28.49 -14.15
N ARG A 633 16.65 27.31 -14.53
CA ARG A 633 17.49 27.09 -15.72
C ARG A 633 16.70 26.48 -16.89
N PHE A 634 15.38 26.32 -16.74
CA PHE A 634 14.49 25.64 -17.68
C PHE A 634 14.76 24.14 -17.84
N GLU A 635 15.45 23.52 -16.88
CA GLU A 635 15.60 22.08 -16.83
C GLU A 635 14.36 21.44 -16.21
N ILE A 636 13.96 20.27 -16.74
CA ILE A 636 12.81 19.53 -16.22
C ILE A 636 13.23 18.83 -14.93
N VAL A 637 12.51 19.10 -13.84
CA VAL A 637 12.73 18.50 -12.52
C VAL A 637 11.53 17.67 -12.09
N ASP A 638 11.77 16.77 -11.15
CA ASP A 638 10.80 15.75 -10.72
C ASP A 638 9.71 16.31 -9.79
N ASP A 639 10.06 17.24 -8.89
CA ASP A 639 9.14 17.90 -7.96
C ASP A 639 9.63 19.30 -7.56
N PHE A 640 8.75 20.10 -6.95
CA PHE A 640 9.07 21.40 -6.35
C PHE A 640 9.09 21.32 -4.82
N PRO A 641 9.77 22.24 -4.11
CA PRO A 641 9.98 22.12 -2.67
C PRO A 641 8.69 22.26 -1.85
N HIS A 642 8.68 21.66 -0.66
CA HIS A 642 7.62 21.89 0.34
C HIS A 642 7.86 23.23 1.04
N PHE A 643 6.81 23.74 1.69
CA PHE A 643 6.93 24.89 2.56
C PHE A 643 7.98 24.65 3.65
N ASP A 644 8.84 25.64 3.84
CA ASP A 644 9.84 25.69 4.88
C ASP A 644 9.72 27.02 5.64
N ILE A 645 10.01 27.01 6.94
CA ILE A 645 9.88 28.19 7.81
C ILE A 645 10.80 29.33 7.33
N SER A 646 11.92 29.02 6.68
CA SER A 646 12.80 30.03 6.07
C SER A 646 12.14 30.86 4.96
N MET A 647 10.97 30.45 4.45
CA MET A 647 10.19 31.21 3.48
C MET A 647 9.38 32.36 4.11
N LEU A 648 9.29 32.41 5.46
CA LEU A 648 8.64 33.46 6.24
C LEU A 648 9.63 34.59 6.62
N PRO A 649 9.14 35.80 6.98
CA PRO A 649 10.02 36.92 7.30
C PRO A 649 10.78 36.69 8.62
N SER A 650 12.11 36.70 8.55
CA SER A 650 12.98 36.33 9.67
C SER A 650 12.75 37.14 10.96
N GLN A 651 12.60 36.46 12.10
CA GLN A 651 12.65 37.08 13.43
C GLN A 651 14.11 37.18 13.92
N ILE A 652 14.48 38.34 14.47
CA ILE A 652 15.84 38.66 14.92
C ILE A 652 15.83 38.91 16.43
N GLU A 653 16.69 38.21 17.17
CA GLU A 653 16.92 38.45 18.60
C GLU A 653 18.33 38.97 18.85
N GLU A 654 18.49 39.94 19.75
CA GLU A 654 19.79 40.48 20.14
C GLU A 654 20.18 40.08 21.57
N TYR A 655 21.43 39.66 21.73
CA TYR A 655 22.01 39.21 22.99
C TYR A 655 23.30 39.96 23.29
N GLU A 656 23.54 40.24 24.55
CA GLU A 656 24.79 40.79 25.08
C GLU A 656 25.48 39.73 25.92
N VAL A 657 26.70 39.35 25.56
CA VAL A 657 27.52 38.37 26.29
C VAL A 657 28.68 39.08 26.95
N VAL A 658 28.73 39.05 28.28
CA VAL A 658 29.83 39.63 29.07
C VAL A 658 30.75 38.49 29.49
N ASP A 659 32.01 38.51 29.02
CA ASP A 659 33.05 37.56 29.44
C ASP A 659 33.90 38.17 30.57
N PHE A 660 33.77 37.61 31.77
CA PHE A 660 34.48 38.08 32.95
C PHE A 660 35.97 37.74 32.94
N ARG A 661 36.41 36.74 32.17
CA ARG A 661 37.82 36.34 32.11
C ARG A 661 38.66 37.33 31.31
N ARG A 662 38.05 37.93 30.28
CA ARG A 662 38.70 38.86 29.35
C ARG A 662 38.23 40.31 29.52
N SER A 663 37.31 40.56 30.45
CA SER A 663 36.66 41.87 30.66
C SER A 663 36.14 42.46 29.36
N LYS A 664 35.53 41.63 28.50
CA LYS A 664 35.05 42.01 27.16
C LYS A 664 33.56 41.69 27.02
N THR A 665 32.83 42.63 26.40
CA THR A 665 31.42 42.45 26.07
C THR A 665 31.26 42.24 24.57
N TYR A 666 30.50 41.21 24.20
CA TYR A 666 30.16 40.85 22.84
C TYR A 666 28.68 41.10 22.60
N ARG A 667 28.33 41.64 21.45
CA ARG A 667 26.93 41.76 21.01
C ARG A 667 26.69 40.72 19.92
N LEU A 668 25.75 39.83 20.17
CA LEU A 668 25.37 38.75 19.27
C LEU A 668 23.97 39.00 18.73
N ARG A 669 23.80 38.82 17.42
CA ARG A 669 22.50 38.81 16.77
C ARG A 669 22.19 37.39 16.36
N LYS A 670 21.03 36.86 16.74
CA LYS A 670 20.58 35.52 16.39
C LYS A 670 19.37 35.60 15.47
N LEU A 671 19.47 34.94 14.31
CA LEU A 671 18.32 34.65 13.46
C LEU A 671 17.56 33.47 14.08
N VAL A 672 16.29 33.69 14.43
CA VAL A 672 15.47 32.68 15.12
C VAL A 672 15.28 31.44 14.25
N ASP A 673 15.14 31.62 12.94
CA ASP A 673 14.75 30.56 12.01
C ASP A 673 15.92 29.66 11.61
N THR A 674 17.11 30.22 11.42
CA THR A 674 18.31 29.46 11.03
C THR A 674 19.20 29.11 12.22
N GLY A 675 18.98 29.76 13.38
CA GLY A 675 19.88 29.69 14.52
C GLY A 675 21.24 30.36 14.28
N HIS A 676 21.44 31.01 13.13
CA HIS A 676 22.68 31.67 12.75
C HIS A 676 22.98 32.85 13.69
N ILE A 677 24.27 33.03 14.00
CA ILE A 677 24.74 34.03 14.97
C ILE A 677 25.74 34.98 14.29
N ASP A 678 25.44 36.27 14.30
CA ASP A 678 26.36 37.32 13.89
C ASP A 678 26.97 38.03 15.09
N LEU A 679 28.24 38.43 14.98
CA LEU A 679 28.91 39.30 15.93
C LEU A 679 28.77 40.76 15.50
N VAL A 680 28.32 41.65 16.39
CA VAL A 680 28.25 43.09 16.13
C VAL A 680 29.50 43.76 16.68
N GLN A 681 30.37 44.28 15.80
CA GLN A 681 31.58 45.02 16.16
C GLN A 681 31.61 46.37 15.44
N ASP A 682 31.74 47.47 16.19
CA ASP A 682 31.78 48.85 15.69
C ASP A 682 30.63 49.23 14.73
N GLY A 683 29.45 48.61 14.92
CA GLY A 683 28.26 48.84 14.09
C GLY A 683 28.18 47.96 12.83
N HIS A 684 29.20 47.14 12.57
CA HIS A 684 29.22 46.16 11.48
C HIS A 684 28.88 44.74 11.98
N LEU A 685 28.17 43.98 11.14
CA LEU A 685 27.88 42.57 11.36
C LEU A 685 29.02 41.73 10.78
N ILE A 686 29.61 40.90 11.62
CA ILE A 686 30.62 39.91 11.25
C ILE A 686 29.94 38.55 11.36
N GLU A 687 29.77 37.90 10.22
CA GLU A 687 29.17 36.58 10.11
C GLU A 687 30.05 35.54 10.81
N ILE A 688 29.46 34.71 11.67
CA ILE A 688 30.17 33.59 12.32
C ILE A 688 29.79 32.32 11.59
N LYS A 689 30.78 31.64 11.01
CA LYS A 689 30.57 30.36 10.33
C LYS A 689 30.06 29.31 11.32
N SER A 690 29.23 28.39 10.84
CA SER A 690 28.67 27.30 11.66
C SER A 690 29.74 26.44 12.36
N GLU A 691 30.91 26.28 11.73
CA GLU A 691 32.07 25.57 12.28
C GLU A 691 32.66 26.25 13.53
N ASP A 692 32.45 27.56 13.67
CA ASP A 692 32.96 28.39 14.77
C ASP A 692 31.92 28.61 15.89
N VAL A 693 30.85 27.81 15.92
CA VAL A 693 29.79 27.86 16.93
C VAL A 693 29.76 26.57 17.73
N LEU A 694 29.87 26.70 19.05
CA LEU A 694 29.79 25.59 20.00
C LEU A 694 28.51 25.69 20.83
N THR A 695 27.92 24.54 21.16
CA THR A 695 26.64 24.47 21.89
C THR A 695 26.82 23.86 23.27
N ILE A 696 26.27 24.52 24.29
CA ILE A 696 26.30 24.06 25.70
C ILE A 696 24.88 23.86 26.24
N ASN A 697 24.72 22.96 27.20
CA ASN A 697 23.40 22.68 27.82
C ASN A 697 23.00 23.80 28.79
N LEU A 698 21.70 24.14 28.79
CA LEU A 698 21.07 25.10 29.70
C LEU A 698 20.25 24.37 30.75
N TYR A 699 20.47 24.72 32.01
CA TYR A 699 19.79 24.14 33.16
C TYR A 699 19.02 25.20 33.95
N GLU A 700 17.89 24.82 34.54
CA GLU A 700 17.17 25.66 35.50
C GLU A 700 17.73 25.50 36.92
N LYS A 701 18.12 24.27 37.29
CA LYS A 701 18.81 23.88 38.51
C LYS A 701 19.81 22.77 38.18
N VAL A 702 20.87 22.62 38.98
CA VAL A 702 21.93 21.62 38.80
C VAL A 702 22.19 20.88 40.12
N ALA A 703 21.82 19.61 40.23
CA ALA A 703 22.09 18.79 41.41
C ALA A 703 23.60 18.62 41.71
N ALA A 704 23.98 18.55 42.99
CA ALA A 704 25.36 18.30 43.40
C ALA A 704 25.72 16.80 43.42
N GLY A 705 26.61 16.38 42.50
CA GLY A 705 27.15 15.01 42.37
C GLY A 705 28.41 14.93 41.49
N THR A 706 28.83 13.72 41.09
CA THR A 706 29.93 13.46 40.13
C THR A 706 29.71 14.16 38.79
N PRO A 707 30.78 14.44 38.00
CA PRO A 707 30.73 15.41 36.91
C PRO A 707 29.69 15.02 35.84
N VAL A 708 28.56 15.73 35.86
CA VAL A 708 27.51 15.81 34.83
C VAL A 708 27.16 14.48 34.15
N GLU A 709 26.75 13.50 34.95
CA GLU A 709 25.66 12.59 34.55
C GLU A 709 24.45 12.97 35.41
N THR A 710 23.77 14.04 35.00
CA THR A 710 22.65 14.61 35.76
C THR A 710 21.35 13.90 35.43
N SER A 711 20.64 13.49 36.47
CA SER A 711 19.20 13.18 36.47
C SER A 711 18.30 14.43 36.27
N ASP A 712 18.85 15.55 35.82
CA ASP A 712 18.14 16.80 35.55
C ASP A 712 18.06 17.02 34.03
N GLU A 713 16.85 17.05 33.47
CA GLU A 713 16.63 17.32 32.05
C GLU A 713 17.08 18.75 31.69
N ALA A 714 17.97 18.86 30.69
CA ALA A 714 18.35 20.16 30.16
C ALA A 714 17.11 20.85 29.57
N ILE A 715 16.80 22.06 30.04
CA ILE A 715 15.65 22.84 29.56
C ILE A 715 15.89 23.45 28.17
N GLY A 716 17.13 23.37 27.67
CA GLY A 716 17.49 23.83 26.34
C GLY A 716 18.99 23.79 26.09
N LYS A 717 19.41 24.41 24.98
CA LYS A 717 20.80 24.54 24.55
C LYS A 717 21.12 25.99 24.20
N VAL A 718 22.33 26.43 24.48
CA VAL A 718 22.84 27.77 24.18
C VAL A 718 24.01 27.64 23.21
N ALA A 719 23.89 28.29 22.06
CA ALA A 719 24.95 28.35 21.04
C ALA A 719 25.79 29.61 21.25
N LEU A 720 27.12 29.45 21.29
CA LEU A 720 28.09 30.51 21.52
C LEU A 720 29.29 30.37 20.55
N PRO A 721 29.91 31.48 20.13
CA PRO A 721 31.12 31.43 19.31
C PRO A 721 32.31 30.78 20.02
N THR A 722 33.21 30.14 19.26
CA THR A 722 34.49 29.59 19.73
C THR A 722 35.40 30.64 20.35
N SER A 723 35.21 31.92 20.00
CA SER A 723 35.92 33.04 20.62
C SER A 723 35.54 33.24 22.10
N ILE A 724 34.37 32.77 22.54
CA ILE A 724 33.86 32.87 23.92
C ILE A 724 34.07 31.55 24.67
N ILE A 725 33.79 30.40 24.07
CA ILE A 725 34.01 29.09 24.70
C ILE A 725 34.95 28.24 23.84
N SER A 726 35.87 27.50 24.47
CA SER A 726 36.88 26.72 23.75
C SER A 726 36.52 25.24 23.57
N ASP A 727 35.72 24.68 24.49
CA ASP A 727 35.41 23.24 24.57
C ASP A 727 34.03 23.08 25.23
N PRO A 728 32.99 22.63 24.50
CA PRO A 728 31.61 22.63 24.99
C PRO A 728 31.40 21.70 26.20
N GLU A 729 32.20 20.64 26.36
CA GLU A 729 32.02 19.71 27.48
C GLU A 729 32.44 20.32 28.83
N ARG A 730 33.31 21.34 28.81
CA ARG A 730 33.80 22.03 30.01
C ARG A 730 32.84 23.09 30.55
N TYR A 731 31.81 23.45 29.80
CA TYR A 731 30.89 24.53 30.17
C TYR A 731 29.44 24.04 30.24
N PHE A 732 28.63 24.78 30.98
CA PHE A 732 27.18 24.69 30.96
C PHE A 732 26.59 26.07 31.27
N ALA A 733 25.30 26.24 31.05
CA ALA A 733 24.59 27.48 31.32
C ALA A 733 23.54 27.28 32.41
N ILE A 734 23.36 28.27 33.28
CA ILE A 734 22.28 28.32 34.29
C ILE A 734 21.50 29.62 34.16
N LYS A 735 20.18 29.56 34.29
CA LYS A 735 19.35 30.77 34.42
C LYS A 735 19.46 31.37 35.83
N VAL A 736 19.88 32.62 35.93
CA VAL A 736 20.03 33.35 37.20
C VAL A 736 18.65 33.79 37.70
N LYS A 737 18.39 33.56 38.99
CA LYS A 737 17.23 34.07 39.72
C LYS A 737 17.71 34.90 40.94
N GLY A 738 17.17 36.10 41.10
CA GLY A 738 17.47 37.02 42.20
C GLY A 738 18.53 38.10 41.87
N ASP A 739 18.73 39.02 42.80
CA ASP A 739 19.54 40.24 42.63
C ASP A 739 20.81 40.29 43.51
N SER A 740 21.16 39.19 44.17
CA SER A 740 22.30 39.15 45.12
C SER A 740 23.69 39.39 44.50
N MET A 741 23.80 39.45 43.18
CA MET A 741 25.06 39.60 42.44
C MET A 741 25.06 40.80 41.46
N VAL A 742 24.14 41.76 41.66
CA VAL A 742 23.93 42.88 40.72
C VAL A 742 25.14 43.81 40.63
N GLU A 743 25.88 44.03 41.72
CA GLU A 743 27.10 44.84 41.71
C GLU A 743 28.24 44.16 40.94
N ALA A 744 28.19 42.83 40.77
CA ALA A 744 29.05 42.07 39.87
C ALA A 744 28.53 41.99 38.42
N ASN A 745 27.55 42.83 38.05
CA ASN A 745 26.89 42.87 36.74
C ASN A 745 26.13 41.59 36.34
N ILE A 746 25.72 40.79 37.34
CA ILE A 746 24.86 39.61 37.14
C ILE A 746 23.45 39.98 37.62
N LYS A 747 22.48 40.06 36.69
CA LYS A 747 21.10 40.49 36.97
C LYS A 747 20.12 39.33 36.96
N ASP A 748 18.98 39.53 37.61
CA ASP A 748 17.86 38.58 37.55
C ASP A 748 17.43 38.33 36.10
N GLY A 749 17.27 37.06 35.72
CA GLY A 749 16.90 36.64 34.37
C GLY A 749 18.07 36.49 33.38
N ASP A 750 19.29 36.87 33.75
CA ASP A 750 20.49 36.58 32.93
C ASP A 750 20.76 35.06 32.84
N ILE A 751 21.50 34.63 31.82
CA ILE A 751 22.00 33.26 31.71
C ILE A 751 23.50 33.27 32.04
N ALA A 752 23.90 32.65 33.14
CA ALA A 752 25.29 32.53 33.55
C ALA A 752 25.99 31.40 32.77
N ILE A 753 27.16 31.70 32.20
CA ILE A 753 28.06 30.72 31.58
C ILE A 753 29.00 30.22 32.67
N VAL A 754 28.98 28.91 32.92
CA VAL A 754 29.68 28.28 34.04
C VAL A 754 30.69 27.28 33.51
N GLN A 755 31.94 27.40 33.95
CA GLN A 755 32.99 26.43 33.71
C GLN A 755 32.94 25.37 34.82
N LYS A 756 32.87 24.09 34.43
CA LYS A 756 32.84 22.95 35.36
C LYS A 756 34.16 22.88 36.12
N CYS A 757 34.10 23.04 37.44
CA CYS A 757 35.23 22.86 38.35
C CYS A 757 34.71 22.60 39.78
N ASN A 758 35.47 21.84 40.56
CA ASN A 758 35.16 21.51 41.96
C ASN A 758 36.00 22.33 42.96
N THR A 759 36.85 23.23 42.48
CA THR A 759 37.69 24.14 43.26
C THR A 759 37.54 25.57 42.75
N ALA A 760 37.77 26.57 43.59
CA ALA A 760 37.80 27.99 43.21
C ALA A 760 38.87 28.77 43.99
N GLU A 761 39.32 29.87 43.41
CA GLU A 761 40.27 30.79 44.04
C GLU A 761 39.54 31.96 44.74
N ASN A 762 40.24 32.64 45.64
CA ASN A 762 39.67 33.80 46.32
C ASN A 762 39.27 34.88 45.31
N ARG A 763 38.06 35.42 45.49
CA ARG A 763 37.34 36.39 44.65
C ARG A 763 36.69 35.82 43.39
N ASP A 764 36.76 34.53 43.14
CA ASP A 764 36.01 33.92 42.04
C ASP A 764 34.50 33.99 42.29
N ILE A 765 33.73 34.19 41.22
CA ILE A 765 32.27 34.03 41.29
C ILE A 765 31.98 32.57 41.01
N VAL A 766 31.34 31.90 41.96
CA VAL A 766 31.09 30.46 41.92
C VAL A 766 29.61 30.13 41.98
N ILE A 767 29.26 29.00 41.38
CA ILE A 767 28.04 28.27 41.66
C ILE A 767 28.32 27.34 42.83
N ALA A 768 27.77 27.69 43.99
CA ALA A 768 27.92 26.98 45.24
C ALA A 768 26.65 26.20 45.56
N TRP A 769 26.78 24.92 45.91
CA TRP A 769 25.70 24.11 46.46
C TRP A 769 25.78 24.12 47.99
N LEU A 770 24.69 24.53 48.63
CA LEU A 770 24.55 24.65 50.09
C LEU A 770 23.12 24.23 50.48
N ASP A 771 22.98 23.33 51.46
CA ASP A 771 21.69 22.93 52.07
C ASP A 771 20.58 22.52 51.09
N GLY A 772 20.95 21.94 49.94
CA GLY A 772 20.00 21.48 48.92
C GLY A 772 19.64 22.53 47.87
N GLU A 773 20.21 23.74 47.95
CA GLU A 773 20.02 24.81 46.99
C GLU A 773 21.34 25.27 46.35
N ILE A 774 21.22 25.93 45.20
CA ILE A 774 22.34 26.52 44.47
C ILE A 774 22.31 28.03 44.66
N THR A 775 23.47 28.61 44.96
CA THR A 775 23.64 30.05 45.04
C THR A 775 24.81 30.52 44.20
N VAL A 776 24.68 31.71 43.62
CA VAL A 776 25.77 32.41 42.94
C VAL A 776 26.35 33.44 43.90
N LYS A 777 27.62 33.29 44.26
CA LYS A 777 28.31 34.16 45.24
C LYS A 777 29.79 34.30 44.91
N ARG A 778 30.44 35.32 45.45
CA ARG A 778 31.89 35.46 45.40
C ARG A 778 32.55 34.61 46.50
N PHE A 779 33.49 33.76 46.13
CA PHE A 779 34.17 32.81 47.00
C PHE A 779 35.39 33.45 47.68
N CYS A 780 35.48 33.36 49.01
CA CYS A 780 36.64 33.81 49.79
C CYS A 780 36.98 32.79 50.89
N LYS A 781 38.09 32.07 50.73
CA LYS A 781 38.66 31.17 51.74
C LYS A 781 39.51 31.94 52.75
N MET A 782 39.23 31.75 54.03
CA MET A 782 39.94 32.33 55.18
C MET A 782 40.36 31.21 56.14
N GLY A 783 41.56 30.64 55.94
CA GLY A 783 42.01 29.49 56.74
C GLY A 783 41.11 28.27 56.52
N SER A 784 40.46 27.80 57.60
CA SER A 784 39.56 26.64 57.62
C SER A 784 38.07 26.97 57.39
N THR A 785 37.75 28.22 57.06
CA THR A 785 36.37 28.67 56.78
C THR A 785 36.27 29.29 55.39
N VAL A 786 35.11 29.13 54.75
CA VAL A 786 34.78 29.73 53.45
C VAL A 786 33.68 30.76 53.65
N LEU A 787 33.90 31.95 53.11
CA LEU A 787 32.94 33.03 53.06
C LEU A 787 32.39 33.17 51.63
N LEU A 788 31.07 33.04 51.48
CA LEU A 788 30.35 33.34 50.23
C LEU A 788 29.76 34.75 50.32
N ILE A 789 30.33 35.67 49.55
CA ILE A 789 30.02 37.09 49.59
C ILE A 789 29.01 37.42 48.49
N PRO A 790 27.82 37.98 48.80
CA PRO A 790 26.95 38.58 47.81
C PRO A 790 27.55 39.89 47.28
N GLU A 791 27.32 40.17 46.01
CA GLU A 791 27.69 41.44 45.37
C GLU A 791 26.43 42.30 45.26
N ASN A 792 25.85 42.56 46.42
CA ASN A 792 24.71 43.44 46.64
C ASN A 792 24.65 43.76 48.14
N SER A 793 24.81 45.05 48.46
CA SER A 793 24.80 45.58 49.84
C SER A 793 23.58 45.22 50.71
N LYS A 794 22.49 44.72 50.13
CA LYS A 794 21.29 44.26 50.87
C LYS A 794 21.43 42.89 51.53
N TYR A 795 22.47 42.12 51.20
CA TYR A 795 22.63 40.74 51.64
C TYR A 795 23.90 40.57 52.49
N GLU A 796 23.82 39.79 53.56
CA GLU A 796 24.98 39.49 54.40
C GLU A 796 25.81 38.31 53.82
N PRO A 797 27.15 38.31 53.99
CA PRO A 797 27.99 37.18 53.64
C PRO A 797 27.66 35.90 54.41
N ILE A 798 27.74 34.74 53.75
CA ILE A 798 27.45 33.44 54.35
C ILE A 798 28.78 32.77 54.72
N ASN A 799 28.98 32.46 56.01
CA ASN A 799 30.19 31.81 56.52
C ASN A 799 29.97 30.31 56.74
N ILE A 800 30.84 29.48 56.18
CA ILE A 800 30.65 28.02 56.07
C ILE A 800 31.96 27.30 56.43
N LYS A 801 31.87 26.14 57.07
CA LYS A 801 33.05 25.30 57.36
C LYS A 801 33.44 24.47 56.13
N GLU A 802 34.72 24.14 55.99
CA GLU A 802 35.34 23.55 54.77
C GLU A 802 34.80 22.18 54.30
N GLY A 803 33.74 21.63 54.88
CA GLY A 803 33.09 20.38 54.46
C GLY A 803 31.62 20.49 54.03
N GLU A 804 30.95 21.62 54.30
CA GLU A 804 29.51 21.80 54.07
C GLU A 804 29.19 22.45 52.71
N LEU A 805 30.22 22.92 52.01
CA LEU A 805 30.12 23.61 50.73
C LEU A 805 30.64 22.73 49.59
N ARG A 806 29.88 22.64 48.49
CA ARG A 806 30.36 22.05 47.24
C ARG A 806 30.36 23.08 46.12
N ILE A 807 31.48 23.21 45.42
CA ILE A 807 31.60 24.07 44.24
C ILE A 807 31.19 23.25 43.02
N VAL A 808 30.19 23.74 42.29
CA VAL A 808 29.67 23.12 41.06
C VAL A 808 30.41 23.65 39.83
N GLY A 809 30.82 24.92 39.87
CA GLY A 809 31.61 25.54 38.82
C GLY A 809 31.86 27.03 39.04
N LYS A 810 32.71 27.60 38.18
CA LYS A 810 33.07 29.01 38.17
C LYS A 810 32.28 29.76 37.11
N VAL A 811 31.67 30.88 37.47
CA VAL A 811 30.97 31.75 36.52
C VAL A 811 32.00 32.53 35.73
N VAL A 812 32.03 32.30 34.41
CA VAL A 812 33.01 32.92 33.50
C VAL A 812 32.40 34.03 32.64
N GLY A 813 31.07 34.13 32.59
CA GLY A 813 30.37 35.19 31.88
C GLY A 813 28.86 35.12 32.05
N VAL A 814 28.15 36.09 31.47
CA VAL A 814 26.69 36.15 31.44
C VAL A 814 26.17 36.52 30.06
N ILE A 815 25.02 35.97 29.69
CA ILE A 815 24.27 36.28 28.47
C ILE A 815 22.99 36.99 28.88
N ARG A 816 22.74 38.15 28.28
CA ARG A 816 21.58 38.99 28.53
C ARG A 816 20.84 39.24 27.23
N LYS A 817 19.54 38.95 27.20
CA LYS A 817 18.69 39.28 26.06
C LYS A 817 18.42 40.79 26.07
N LYS A 818 18.70 41.47 24.96
CA LYS A 818 18.25 42.85 24.75
C LYS A 818 16.78 42.81 24.30
N ARG A 819 15.98 43.69 24.90
CA ARG A 819 14.57 43.86 24.53
C ARG A 819 14.43 44.63 23.24
#